data_AF-A0A560H203-F1
#
_entry.id   AF-A0A560H203-F1
#
_cell.length_a   1.000
_cell.length_b   1.000
_cell.length_c   1.000
_cell.angle_alpha   90.00
_cell.angle_beta   90.00
_cell.angle_gamma   90.00
#
_symmetry.space_group_name_H-M   'P 1'
#
loop_
_entity.id
_entity.type
_entity.pdbx_description
1 polymer ?
#
loop_
_entity_poly.entity_id
_entity_poly.type
_entity_poly.pdbx_seq_one_letter_code
_entity_poly.pdbx_strand_id
1 'polypeptide(L)'
;MSATLPAAAKTAAGTGAADTRRRVLAAPGVYVRMPARPMTGTQVAGTQMGATRLAKLAGALVEQTDAVTFSLAAASAYLFSLAQLSVPPLRFEDLPSLPLSAAARVAQTDCDAFLAQFTLFQTQAETWVTPRRGAEVPSLFSQLATPVAVLADVARLVGDALAGATAHSGGRVSCTYSLKACQRAARHQVDRVSALLGAAGQQGQLLTDGAAALLTSLRGGALAPLLAGSGEDVQAMAQALDHAQACVAAEGARILAGRGQARLTAGVVGLTLCWNSLGWSMVPGGVLRAGEGTADVSGLQGQLGRLEALIELKGNRHRQEQSAALVLAGMRAQLQGVAPMVQAVQEELAALAWLLGNLPAEVSSVLAEVSAEDLAVERAEWSRIMADTAFGDGLAMHLWPSPTRLSAPSLVAVAGDDVFCVASSGRLYQHAGGDAAWADMGESALSCVSDGYDVAAIDGAPVASVAFGTAATASRQVKLYDRFTRAWRVISTFPASCIAIGGGDLYAVSQAAGDGVGEGRVHRYSGRGRGWAALPELPGPDIAAQLAVAGGVVFALANNSQALYRYNPGRQCWVRVGRLTCLSIRGNGGKLGIVDVENRAFVYDPVAGGAPRQLGVGVGAIAQLSNGDQFSIASPAPGALWYTDTSAKPAWRTYLASDAAAVFASDADVVHYRDGQGRLHRVTPDGDTVALPPLPEV
;
A
#
# COMPACT_ATOMS: atom_id res chain seq x y z
N MET A 1 -28.41 -12.28 -25.10
CA MET A 1 -27.95 -13.55 -24.50
C MET A 1 -28.27 -13.49 -23.02
N SER A 2 -29.23 -14.30 -22.57
CA SER A 2 -29.75 -14.28 -21.21
C SER A 2 -28.73 -14.92 -20.27
N ALA A 3 -28.08 -14.11 -19.43
CA ALA A 3 -27.19 -14.60 -18.39
C ALA A 3 -28.01 -15.05 -17.18
N THR A 4 -27.93 -16.33 -16.88
CA THR A 4 -28.50 -16.96 -15.68
C THR A 4 -27.74 -16.48 -14.44
N LEU A 5 -28.47 -15.95 -13.45
CA LEU A 5 -27.97 -15.50 -12.15
C LEU A 5 -27.32 -16.64 -11.33
N PRO A 6 -26.27 -16.35 -10.52
CA PRO A 6 -25.90 -17.21 -9.39
C PRO A 6 -26.93 -17.10 -8.25
N ALA A 7 -27.16 -18.21 -7.56
CA ALA A 7 -28.27 -18.47 -6.63
C ALA A 7 -28.34 -17.57 -5.37
N ALA A 8 -27.38 -16.68 -5.14
CA ALA A 8 -27.33 -15.82 -3.95
C ALA A 8 -28.36 -14.67 -3.95
N ALA A 9 -28.85 -14.24 -5.12
CA ALA A 9 -29.82 -13.14 -5.21
C ALA A 9 -31.26 -13.53 -4.84
N LYS A 10 -31.57 -14.83 -4.73
CA LYS A 10 -32.95 -15.33 -4.56
C LYS A 10 -33.38 -15.49 -3.10
N THR A 11 -32.46 -15.40 -2.14
CA THR A 11 -32.75 -15.56 -0.70
C THR A 11 -33.18 -14.27 0.01
N ALA A 12 -33.24 -13.13 -0.68
CA ALA A 12 -33.63 -11.85 -0.08
C ALA A 12 -35.16 -11.64 0.07
N ALA A 13 -35.99 -12.57 -0.41
CA ALA A 13 -37.44 -12.42 -0.36
C ALA A 13 -38.13 -13.72 0.09
N GLY A 14 -38.12 -13.99 1.40
CA GLY A 14 -39.01 -15.02 1.96
C GLY A 14 -38.58 -15.63 3.29
N THR A 15 -39.35 -15.25 4.34
CA THR A 15 -39.63 -15.99 5.59
C THR A 15 -38.56 -16.11 6.68
N GLY A 16 -38.93 -15.64 7.88
CA GLY A 16 -38.37 -16.06 9.17
C GLY A 16 -37.61 -14.97 9.93
N ALA A 17 -38.24 -14.36 10.93
CA ALA A 17 -37.61 -13.44 11.87
C ALA A 17 -36.60 -14.20 12.77
N ALA A 18 -35.35 -14.29 12.31
CA ALA A 18 -34.18 -14.66 13.11
C ALA A 18 -32.92 -14.02 12.50
N ASP A 19 -32.38 -12.99 13.17
CA ASP A 19 -31.04 -12.39 13.02
C ASP A 19 -30.43 -12.34 11.59
N THR A 20 -31.12 -11.69 10.64
CA THR A 20 -30.69 -11.48 9.25
C THR A 20 -29.71 -10.30 9.10
N ARG A 21 -28.60 -10.29 9.85
CA ARG A 21 -27.58 -9.23 9.69
C ARG A 21 -26.65 -9.56 8.52
N ARG A 22 -26.47 -8.60 7.61
CA ARG A 22 -25.57 -8.74 6.46
C ARG A 22 -24.14 -9.01 6.92
N ARG A 23 -23.48 -9.98 6.28
CA ARG A 23 -22.08 -10.35 6.52
C ARG A 23 -21.24 -9.84 5.37
N VAL A 24 -20.12 -9.19 5.67
CA VAL A 24 -19.17 -8.65 4.71
C VAL A 24 -17.79 -9.26 4.99
N LEU A 25 -17.08 -9.67 3.94
CA LEU A 25 -15.74 -10.24 4.09
C LEU A 25 -14.75 -9.14 4.48
N ALA A 26 -14.01 -9.34 5.58
CA ALA A 26 -13.06 -8.36 6.14
C ALA A 26 -11.60 -8.81 6.02
N ALA A 27 -11.36 -10.12 5.99
CA ALA A 27 -10.07 -10.76 5.75
C ALA A 27 -10.33 -12.12 5.07
N PRO A 28 -9.30 -12.79 4.51
CA PRO A 28 -9.48 -14.11 3.91
C PRO A 28 -10.25 -15.08 4.82
N GLY A 29 -11.39 -15.59 4.36
CA GLY A 29 -12.22 -16.52 5.14
C GLY A 29 -12.95 -15.92 6.35
N VAL A 30 -12.70 -14.66 6.72
CA VAL A 30 -13.29 -14.02 7.91
C VAL A 30 -14.32 -12.96 7.54
N TYR A 31 -15.55 -13.19 7.98
CA TYR A 31 -16.69 -12.30 7.74
C TYR A 31 -17.05 -11.52 9.01
N VAL A 32 -17.34 -10.24 8.81
CA VAL A 32 -17.84 -9.33 9.82
C VAL A 32 -19.33 -9.11 9.61
N ARG A 33 -20.08 -9.01 10.71
CA ARG A 33 -21.49 -8.63 10.66
C ARG A 33 -21.60 -7.11 10.65
N MET A 34 -22.34 -6.56 9.70
CA MET A 34 -22.66 -5.13 9.73
C MET A 34 -23.50 -4.82 10.98
N PRO A 35 -23.20 -3.72 11.70
CA PRO A 35 -24.00 -3.32 12.85
C PRO A 35 -25.43 -3.04 12.38
N ALA A 36 -26.40 -3.55 13.14
CA ALA A 36 -27.79 -3.26 12.86
C ALA A 36 -28.00 -1.75 12.96
N ARG A 37 -28.58 -1.12 11.94
CA ARG A 37 -29.05 0.25 12.10
C ARG A 37 -30.19 0.24 13.11
N PRO A 38 -30.20 1.15 14.10
CA PRO A 38 -31.38 1.39 14.89
C PRO A 38 -32.41 2.04 13.96
N MET A 39 -33.13 1.20 13.22
CA MET A 39 -34.41 1.54 12.60
C MET A 39 -35.49 1.74 13.68
N THR A 40 -35.16 1.47 14.94
CA THR A 40 -36.06 1.56 16.09
C THR A 40 -35.49 2.52 17.12
N GLY A 41 -36.16 3.65 17.37
CA GLY A 41 -35.98 4.39 18.62
C GLY A 41 -35.73 5.89 18.55
N THR A 42 -36.51 6.64 17.77
CA THR A 42 -36.86 8.02 18.12
C THR A 42 -38.16 8.34 17.38
N GLN A 43 -39.28 8.16 18.07
CA GLN A 43 -40.57 8.66 17.59
C GLN A 43 -40.46 10.19 17.53
N VAL A 44 -40.39 10.74 16.32
CA VAL A 44 -40.75 12.12 16.09
C VAL A 44 -42.14 12.05 15.46
N ALA A 45 -43.16 12.54 16.18
CA ALA A 45 -44.56 12.60 15.72
C ALA A 45 -45.26 11.25 15.42
N GLY A 46 -45.08 10.23 16.26
CA GLY A 46 -45.95 9.04 16.27
C GLY A 46 -45.75 8.00 15.15
N THR A 47 -44.82 8.23 14.21
CA THR A 47 -44.44 7.28 13.16
C THR A 47 -43.15 6.53 13.54
N GLN A 48 -43.13 5.20 13.40
CA GLN A 48 -41.89 4.40 13.53
C GLN A 48 -40.95 4.73 12.37
N MET A 49 -39.67 5.00 12.67
CA MET A 49 -38.63 5.14 11.64
C MET A 49 -38.56 3.89 10.75
N GLY A 50 -38.38 4.06 9.45
CA GLY A 50 -38.10 2.94 8.55
C GLY A 50 -39.36 2.14 8.14
N ALA A 51 -40.54 2.67 8.46
CA ALA A 51 -41.81 2.04 8.07
C ALA A 51 -42.07 2.16 6.57
N THR A 52 -41.61 3.25 5.94
CA THR A 52 -41.94 3.61 4.56
C THR A 52 -41.18 2.79 3.50
N ARG A 53 -41.69 2.77 2.25
CA ARG A 53 -41.03 2.03 1.16
C ARG A 53 -39.73 2.72 0.72
N LEU A 54 -39.67 4.06 0.66
CA LEU A 54 -38.43 4.77 0.35
C LEU A 54 -37.40 4.68 1.46
N ALA A 55 -37.82 4.62 2.73
CA ALA A 55 -36.87 4.40 3.83
C ALA A 55 -36.19 3.04 3.76
N LYS A 56 -36.91 1.97 3.39
CA LYS A 56 -36.33 0.64 3.18
C LYS A 56 -35.35 0.63 2.01
N LEU A 57 -35.68 1.33 0.92
CA LEU A 57 -34.82 1.46 -0.25
C LEU A 57 -33.56 2.27 0.06
N ALA A 58 -33.70 3.39 0.77
CA ALA A 58 -32.57 4.19 1.27
C ALA A 58 -31.67 3.33 2.18
N GLY A 59 -32.25 2.61 3.13
CA GLY A 59 -31.52 1.72 4.03
C GLY A 59 -30.69 0.69 3.26
N ALA A 60 -31.31 0.00 2.29
CA ALA A 60 -30.61 -0.96 1.44
C ALA A 60 -29.49 -0.34 0.61
N LEU A 61 -29.69 0.85 0.04
CA LEU A 61 -28.66 1.55 -0.75
C LEU A 61 -27.47 1.96 0.10
N VAL A 62 -27.71 2.53 1.28
CA VAL A 62 -26.61 2.97 2.15
C VAL A 62 -25.88 1.76 2.73
N GLU A 63 -26.58 0.73 3.21
CA GLU A 63 -25.95 -0.51 3.69
C GLU A 63 -25.11 -1.20 2.61
N GLN A 64 -25.61 -1.24 1.37
CA GLN A 64 -24.87 -1.79 0.23
C GLN A 64 -23.65 -0.93 -0.11
N THR A 65 -23.76 0.39 -0.05
CA THR A 65 -22.66 1.31 -0.31
C THR A 65 -21.56 1.17 0.75
N ASP A 66 -21.95 1.07 2.02
CA ASP A 66 -21.02 0.82 3.13
C ASP A 66 -20.32 -0.54 2.95
N ALA A 67 -21.05 -1.59 2.57
CA ALA A 67 -20.49 -2.91 2.29
C ALA A 67 -19.47 -2.90 1.15
N VAL A 68 -19.82 -2.28 0.00
CA VAL A 68 -18.90 -2.13 -1.14
C VAL A 68 -17.63 -1.38 -0.74
N THR A 69 -17.79 -0.24 -0.06
CA THR A 69 -16.67 0.62 0.34
C THR A 69 -15.74 -0.14 1.28
N PHE A 70 -16.30 -0.87 2.26
CA PHE A 70 -15.54 -1.67 3.18
C PHE A 70 -14.84 -2.86 2.50
N SER A 71 -15.54 -3.64 1.66
CA SER A 71 -14.93 -4.76 0.93
C SER A 71 -13.80 -4.30 0.01
N LEU A 72 -14.00 -3.18 -0.69
CA LEU A 72 -12.96 -2.60 -1.55
C LEU A 72 -11.76 -2.13 -0.72
N ALA A 73 -11.98 -1.50 0.43
CA ALA A 73 -10.91 -1.13 1.36
C ALA A 73 -10.16 -2.37 1.87
N ALA A 74 -10.88 -3.41 2.30
CA ALA A 74 -10.32 -4.61 2.90
C ALA A 74 -9.50 -5.42 1.88
N ALA A 75 -10.03 -5.61 0.67
CA ALA A 75 -9.32 -6.26 -0.43
C ALA A 75 -8.09 -5.44 -0.84
N SER A 76 -8.19 -4.11 -0.87
CA SER A 76 -7.05 -3.26 -1.21
C SER A 76 -5.96 -3.29 -0.14
N ALA A 77 -6.32 -3.27 1.15
CA ALA A 77 -5.38 -3.41 2.26
C ALA A 77 -4.67 -4.76 2.20
N TYR A 78 -5.41 -5.82 1.87
CA TYR A 78 -4.90 -7.17 1.72
C TYR A 78 -3.94 -7.32 0.53
N LEU A 79 -4.32 -6.85 -0.65
CA LEU A 79 -3.47 -6.90 -1.84
C LEU A 79 -2.26 -5.98 -1.71
N PHE A 80 -2.41 -4.83 -1.04
CA PHE A 80 -1.29 -3.99 -0.66
C PHE A 80 -0.33 -4.74 0.27
N SER A 81 -0.86 -5.46 1.26
CA SER A 81 -0.04 -6.30 2.14
C SER A 81 0.78 -7.30 1.32
N LEU A 82 0.16 -8.05 0.41
CA LEU A 82 0.84 -9.01 -0.47
C LEU A 82 1.91 -8.38 -1.38
N ALA A 83 1.62 -7.21 -1.95
CA ALA A 83 2.60 -6.44 -2.73
C ALA A 83 3.81 -6.00 -1.87
N GLN A 84 3.59 -5.79 -0.57
CA GLN A 84 4.62 -5.42 0.39
C GLN A 84 5.31 -6.61 1.09
N LEU A 85 4.99 -7.85 0.73
CA LEU A 85 5.62 -9.05 1.29
C LEU A 85 7.12 -9.09 0.91
N SER A 86 8.01 -9.21 1.88
CA SER A 86 9.45 -9.41 1.66
C SER A 86 9.83 -10.85 1.93
N VAL A 87 10.41 -11.52 0.94
CA VAL A 87 10.93 -12.88 1.08
C VAL A 87 12.45 -12.83 1.15
N PRO A 88 13.10 -13.35 2.20
CA PRO A 88 14.55 -13.47 2.24
C PRO A 88 15.01 -14.47 1.16
N PRO A 89 16.28 -14.43 0.74
CA PRO A 89 16.82 -15.47 -0.14
C PRO A 89 16.67 -16.84 0.55
N LEU A 90 15.92 -17.74 -0.10
CA LEU A 90 15.76 -19.11 0.35
C LEU A 90 16.84 -19.96 -0.33
N ARG A 91 17.71 -20.55 0.49
CA ARG A 91 18.76 -21.45 0.04
C ARG A 91 18.55 -22.83 0.65
N PHE A 92 18.63 -23.86 -0.19
CA PHE A 92 18.66 -25.25 0.25
C PHE A 92 20.10 -25.74 0.11
N GLU A 93 20.80 -25.90 1.25
CA GLU A 93 22.21 -26.31 1.30
C GLU A 93 22.39 -27.60 2.09
N ASP A 94 23.32 -28.45 1.61
CA ASP A 94 23.99 -29.45 2.43
C ASP A 94 25.19 -28.77 3.11
N LEU A 95 25.67 -29.29 4.26
CA LEU A 95 26.81 -28.73 5.03
C LEU A 95 27.94 -28.17 4.13
N PRO A 96 28.60 -27.04 4.50
CA PRO A 96 29.40 -26.16 3.62
C PRO A 96 30.65 -26.76 2.94
N SER A 97 30.83 -28.08 2.97
CA SER A 97 31.93 -28.82 2.34
C SER A 97 31.46 -29.92 1.36
N LEU A 98 30.16 -30.01 1.06
CA LEU A 98 29.62 -31.03 0.14
C LEU A 98 28.90 -30.38 -1.06
N PRO A 99 29.07 -30.93 -2.27
CA PRO A 99 28.26 -30.50 -3.41
C PRO A 99 26.78 -30.78 -3.12
N LEU A 100 25.91 -29.82 -3.47
CA LEU A 100 24.45 -29.94 -3.34
C LEU A 100 23.96 -31.28 -3.88
N SER A 101 23.23 -32.03 -3.06
CA SER A 101 22.51 -33.20 -3.52
C SER A 101 21.59 -32.86 -4.71
N ALA A 102 21.34 -33.85 -5.57
CA ALA A 102 20.45 -33.67 -6.73
C ALA A 102 19.06 -33.17 -6.30
N ALA A 103 18.57 -33.61 -5.13
CA ALA A 103 17.30 -33.17 -4.56
C ALA A 103 17.33 -31.69 -4.13
N ALA A 104 18.38 -31.24 -3.42
CA ALA A 104 18.52 -29.84 -3.01
C ALA A 104 18.62 -28.90 -4.22
N ARG A 105 19.28 -29.31 -5.29
CA ARG A 105 19.38 -28.53 -6.54
C ARG A 105 18.04 -28.36 -7.24
N VAL A 106 17.21 -29.42 -7.29
CA VAL A 106 15.87 -29.34 -7.86
C VAL A 106 14.96 -28.46 -7.00
N ALA A 107 15.02 -28.60 -5.67
CA ALA A 107 14.28 -27.75 -4.74
C ALA A 107 14.66 -26.27 -4.87
N GLN A 108 15.96 -25.95 -5.00
CA GLN A 108 16.43 -24.59 -5.25
C GLN A 108 15.90 -24.03 -6.58
N THR A 109 15.95 -24.81 -7.65
CA THR A 109 15.48 -24.40 -8.97
C THR A 109 13.97 -24.10 -8.96
N ASP A 110 13.18 -24.98 -8.34
CA ASP A 110 11.74 -24.79 -8.19
C ASP A 110 11.41 -23.57 -7.31
N CYS A 111 12.19 -23.34 -6.25
CA CYS A 111 12.06 -22.18 -5.38
C CYS A 111 12.38 -20.87 -6.10
N ASP A 112 13.48 -20.81 -6.86
CA ASP A 112 13.87 -19.63 -7.62
C ASP A 112 12.80 -19.30 -8.68
N ALA A 113 12.26 -20.32 -9.36
CA ALA A 113 11.15 -20.16 -10.30
C ALA A 113 9.87 -19.64 -9.60
N PHE A 114 9.55 -20.17 -8.42
CA PHE A 114 8.43 -19.69 -7.61
C PHE A 114 8.61 -18.22 -7.20
N LEU A 115 9.79 -17.82 -6.71
CA LEU A 115 10.07 -16.44 -6.29
C LEU A 115 10.02 -15.46 -7.48
N ALA A 116 10.48 -15.88 -8.66
CA ALA A 116 10.37 -15.09 -9.88
C ALA A 116 8.89 -14.86 -10.26
N GLN A 117 8.07 -15.92 -10.24
CA GLN A 117 6.62 -15.81 -10.46
C GLN A 117 5.94 -14.95 -9.39
N PHE A 118 6.37 -15.08 -8.14
CA PHE A 118 5.82 -14.31 -7.03
C PHE A 118 6.10 -12.82 -7.19
N THR A 119 7.29 -12.45 -7.65
CA THR A 119 7.65 -11.04 -7.94
C THR A 119 6.76 -10.44 -9.04
N LEU A 120 6.43 -11.22 -10.07
CA LEU A 120 5.47 -10.82 -11.10
C LEU A 120 4.07 -10.63 -10.51
N PHE A 121 3.62 -11.56 -9.65
CA PHE A 121 2.35 -11.43 -8.93
C PHE A 121 2.33 -10.18 -8.03
N GLN A 122 3.40 -9.87 -7.31
CA GLN A 122 3.49 -8.67 -6.48
C GLN A 122 3.35 -7.39 -7.31
N THR A 123 3.98 -7.35 -8.48
CA THR A 123 3.83 -6.23 -9.42
C THR A 123 2.38 -6.09 -9.88
N GLN A 124 1.69 -7.21 -10.14
CA GLN A 124 0.27 -7.19 -10.49
C GLN A 124 -0.60 -6.73 -9.31
N ALA A 125 -0.34 -7.20 -8.09
CA ALA A 125 -1.05 -6.79 -6.88
C ALA A 125 -0.86 -5.30 -6.59
N GLU A 126 0.33 -4.77 -6.84
CA GLU A 126 0.62 -3.35 -6.73
C GLU A 126 -0.22 -2.51 -7.71
N THR A 127 -0.61 -3.07 -8.87
CA THR A 127 -1.47 -2.36 -9.85
C THR A 127 -2.95 -2.26 -9.45
N TRP A 128 -3.36 -2.98 -8.42
CA TRP A 128 -4.66 -2.77 -7.76
C TRP A 128 -4.67 -1.46 -6.96
N VAL A 129 -3.50 -1.12 -6.41
CA VAL A 129 -3.28 0.00 -5.50
C VAL A 129 -2.80 1.25 -6.23
N THR A 130 -1.83 1.06 -7.12
CA THR A 130 -1.24 2.10 -7.98
C THR A 130 -1.70 1.88 -9.42
N PRO A 131 -1.93 2.93 -10.22
CA PRO A 131 -2.37 2.75 -11.61
C PRO A 131 -1.36 1.93 -12.42
N ARG A 132 -1.84 1.10 -13.35
CA ARG A 132 -0.96 0.38 -14.28
C ARG A 132 -0.14 1.36 -15.10
N ARG A 133 1.12 1.00 -15.34
CA ARG A 133 2.03 1.72 -16.24
C ARG A 133 1.37 1.98 -17.60
N GLY A 134 1.21 3.24 -17.99
CA GLY A 134 0.62 3.67 -19.27
C GLY A 134 -0.90 3.48 -19.41
N ALA A 135 -1.63 3.11 -18.35
CA ALA A 135 -3.08 3.07 -18.39
C ALA A 135 -3.66 4.45 -18.01
N GLU A 136 -4.57 4.98 -18.82
CA GLU A 136 -5.38 6.16 -18.47
C GLU A 136 -6.39 5.86 -17.34
N VAL A 137 -6.48 4.59 -16.91
CA VAL A 137 -7.48 4.11 -15.96
C VAL A 137 -6.94 4.20 -14.52
N PRO A 138 -7.64 4.91 -13.60
CA PRO A 138 -7.25 5.02 -12.20
C PRO A 138 -7.24 3.64 -11.50
N SER A 139 -6.36 3.44 -10.51
CA SER A 139 -6.34 2.21 -9.72
C SER A 139 -7.65 1.98 -8.96
N LEU A 140 -8.00 0.73 -8.66
CA LEU A 140 -9.20 0.42 -7.87
C LEU A 140 -9.16 1.06 -6.49
N PHE A 141 -7.99 1.10 -5.86
CA PHE A 141 -7.76 1.82 -4.60
C PHE A 141 -8.09 3.31 -4.72
N SER A 142 -7.62 3.99 -5.78
CA SER A 142 -7.89 5.43 -5.98
C SER A 142 -9.36 5.74 -6.23
N GLN A 143 -10.15 4.73 -6.61
CA GLN A 143 -11.59 4.83 -6.85
C GLN A 143 -12.44 4.49 -5.62
N LEU A 144 -11.84 4.29 -4.43
CA LEU A 144 -12.55 3.92 -3.20
C LEU A 144 -13.69 4.87 -2.82
N ALA A 145 -13.53 6.17 -3.08
CA ALA A 145 -14.56 7.17 -2.77
C ALA A 145 -15.76 7.14 -3.75
N THR A 146 -15.66 6.38 -4.86
CA THR A 146 -16.69 6.35 -5.91
C THR A 146 -18.06 5.89 -5.40
N PRO A 147 -18.20 4.79 -4.63
CA PRO A 147 -19.50 4.34 -4.12
C PRO A 147 -20.18 5.39 -3.22
N VAL A 148 -19.41 6.05 -2.35
CA VAL A 148 -19.92 7.11 -1.46
C VAL A 148 -20.37 8.33 -2.27
N ALA A 149 -19.58 8.76 -3.25
CA ALA A 149 -19.95 9.86 -4.14
C ALA A 149 -21.21 9.54 -4.97
N VAL A 150 -21.33 8.30 -5.46
CA VAL A 150 -22.53 7.80 -6.16
C VAL A 150 -23.76 7.88 -5.25
N LEU A 151 -23.62 7.49 -3.98
CA LEU A 151 -24.71 7.53 -3.02
C LEU A 151 -25.14 8.97 -2.70
N ALA A 152 -24.19 9.89 -2.50
CA ALA A 152 -24.48 11.31 -2.27
C ALA A 152 -25.21 11.94 -3.48
N ASP A 153 -24.77 11.62 -4.70
CA ASP A 153 -25.44 12.05 -5.94
C ASP A 153 -26.88 11.51 -5.99
N VAL A 154 -27.08 10.22 -5.70
CA VAL A 154 -28.41 9.59 -5.68
C VAL A 154 -29.32 10.20 -4.61
N ALA A 155 -28.80 10.44 -3.41
CA ALA A 155 -29.52 11.10 -2.32
C ALA A 155 -30.09 12.44 -2.78
N ARG A 156 -29.24 13.26 -3.41
CA ARG A 156 -29.61 14.57 -3.94
C ARG A 156 -30.62 14.45 -5.08
N LEU A 157 -30.37 13.59 -6.07
CA LEU A 157 -31.22 13.44 -7.26
C LEU A 157 -32.65 12.98 -6.92
N VAL A 158 -32.77 11.97 -6.06
CA VAL A 158 -34.09 11.49 -5.60
C VAL A 158 -34.73 12.53 -4.68
N GLY A 159 -33.96 13.16 -3.79
CA GLY A 159 -34.44 14.24 -2.93
C GLY A 159 -35.04 15.42 -3.72
N ASP A 160 -34.37 15.85 -4.79
CA ASP A 160 -34.81 16.91 -5.71
C ASP A 160 -36.09 16.50 -6.46
N ALA A 161 -36.17 15.24 -6.92
CA ALA A 161 -37.36 14.71 -7.59
C ALA A 161 -38.59 14.67 -6.66
N LEU A 162 -38.41 14.24 -5.40
CA LEU A 162 -39.44 14.24 -4.37
C LEU A 162 -39.85 15.67 -3.96
N ALA A 163 -38.89 16.60 -3.91
CA ALA A 163 -39.16 18.02 -3.66
C ALA A 163 -40.02 18.65 -4.76
N GLY A 164 -39.70 18.34 -6.03
CA GLY A 164 -40.50 18.76 -7.17
C GLY A 164 -41.92 18.20 -7.09
N ALA A 165 -42.10 16.93 -6.70
CA ALA A 165 -43.42 16.32 -6.61
C ALA A 165 -44.30 16.92 -5.49
N THR A 166 -43.71 17.25 -4.34
CA THR A 166 -44.43 17.87 -3.19
C THR A 166 -44.88 19.31 -3.47
N ALA A 167 -44.11 20.08 -4.26
CA ALA A 167 -44.43 21.48 -4.58
C ALA A 167 -45.57 21.66 -5.61
N HIS A 168 -45.96 20.62 -6.35
CA HIS A 168 -46.93 20.70 -7.45
C HIS A 168 -48.30 20.07 -7.12
N SER A 169 -48.65 19.95 -5.84
CA SER A 169 -49.93 19.44 -5.34
C SER A 169 -51.19 20.22 -5.82
N GLY A 170 -51.04 21.23 -6.69
CA GLY A 170 -52.13 21.96 -7.35
C GLY A 170 -52.47 21.54 -8.79
N GLY A 171 -51.79 20.57 -9.42
CA GLY A 171 -52.13 20.13 -10.79
C GLY A 171 -51.16 19.10 -11.38
N ARG A 172 -51.70 17.96 -11.83
CA ARG A 172 -51.03 16.68 -12.19
C ARG A 172 -49.93 16.68 -13.29
N VAL A 173 -49.41 17.81 -13.77
CA VAL A 173 -48.66 17.85 -15.06
C VAL A 173 -47.12 18.03 -14.95
N SER A 174 -46.50 18.25 -13.79
CA SER A 174 -45.02 18.52 -13.76
C SER A 174 -44.09 17.37 -13.30
N CYS A 175 -44.59 16.30 -12.68
CA CYS A 175 -43.72 15.26 -12.08
C CYS A 175 -42.96 14.39 -13.12
N THR A 176 -43.43 14.31 -14.36
CA THR A 176 -42.88 13.41 -15.38
C THR A 176 -41.49 13.82 -15.85
N TYR A 177 -41.17 15.12 -15.83
CA TYR A 177 -39.86 15.63 -16.24
C TYR A 177 -38.78 15.35 -15.18
N SER A 178 -39.05 15.68 -13.91
CA SER A 178 -38.14 15.43 -12.79
C SER A 178 -37.86 13.95 -12.60
N LEU A 179 -38.87 13.08 -12.79
CA LEU A 179 -38.68 11.63 -12.79
C LEU A 179 -37.79 11.16 -13.92
N LYS A 180 -38.03 11.58 -15.18
CA LYS A 180 -37.17 11.21 -16.32
C LYS A 180 -35.72 11.69 -16.12
N ALA A 181 -35.52 12.87 -15.53
CA ALA A 181 -34.19 13.37 -15.18
C ALA A 181 -33.51 12.49 -14.12
N CYS A 182 -34.24 12.13 -13.05
CA CYS A 182 -33.77 11.19 -12.03
C CYS A 182 -33.43 9.81 -12.62
N GLN A 183 -34.24 9.29 -13.54
CA GLN A 183 -33.99 8.00 -14.21
C GLN A 183 -32.72 8.04 -15.06
N ARG A 184 -32.49 9.12 -15.82
CA ARG A 184 -31.25 9.29 -16.61
C ARG A 184 -30.02 9.41 -15.71
N ALA A 185 -30.13 10.16 -14.63
CA ALA A 185 -29.04 10.35 -13.69
C ALA A 185 -28.71 9.06 -12.92
N ALA A 186 -29.73 8.30 -12.50
CA ALA A 186 -29.53 6.97 -11.89
C ALA A 186 -28.82 6.00 -12.84
N ARG A 187 -29.17 6.00 -14.13
CA ARG A 187 -28.44 5.20 -15.15
C ARG A 187 -26.97 5.59 -15.25
N HIS A 188 -26.66 6.88 -15.25
CA HIS A 188 -25.26 7.34 -15.24
C HIS A 188 -24.51 6.85 -13.99
N GLN A 189 -25.17 6.80 -12.82
CA GLN A 189 -24.55 6.24 -11.62
C GLN A 189 -24.36 4.71 -11.71
N VAL A 190 -25.30 3.98 -12.32
CA VAL A 190 -25.13 2.54 -12.63
C VAL A 190 -23.90 2.34 -13.51
N ASP A 191 -23.73 3.14 -14.56
CA ASP A 191 -22.59 3.04 -15.48
C ASP A 191 -21.25 3.23 -14.74
N ARG A 192 -21.17 4.16 -13.78
CA ARG A 192 -19.97 4.36 -12.94
C ARG A 192 -19.66 3.13 -12.08
N VAL A 193 -20.66 2.56 -11.41
CA VAL A 193 -20.48 1.36 -10.57
C VAL A 193 -20.16 0.13 -11.45
N SER A 194 -20.78 0.01 -12.62
CA SER A 194 -20.48 -1.06 -13.57
C SER A 194 -19.09 -0.94 -14.19
N ALA A 195 -18.58 0.27 -14.43
CA ALA A 195 -17.20 0.48 -14.84
C ALA A 195 -16.21 0.04 -13.75
N LEU A 196 -16.51 0.37 -12.48
CA LEU A 196 -15.71 -0.08 -11.34
C LEU A 196 -15.75 -1.61 -11.18
N LEU A 197 -16.93 -2.22 -11.36
CA LEU A 197 -17.09 -3.68 -11.38
C LEU A 197 -16.29 -4.33 -12.52
N GLY A 198 -16.30 -3.73 -13.72
CA GLY A 198 -15.51 -4.21 -14.86
C GLY A 198 -14.01 -4.17 -14.59
N ALA A 199 -13.51 -3.08 -13.99
CA ALA A 199 -12.12 -2.96 -13.57
C ALA A 199 -11.74 -4.00 -12.49
N ALA A 200 -12.59 -4.18 -11.47
CA ALA A 200 -12.42 -5.21 -10.43
C ALA A 200 -12.49 -6.63 -10.98
N GLY A 201 -13.33 -6.86 -11.99
CA GLY A 201 -13.40 -8.11 -12.77
C GLY A 201 -12.09 -8.43 -13.45
N GLN A 202 -11.62 -7.50 -14.30
CA GLN A 202 -10.43 -7.71 -15.12
C GLN A 202 -9.15 -7.82 -14.28
N GLN A 203 -8.91 -6.89 -13.36
CA GLN A 203 -7.72 -6.94 -12.49
C GLN A 203 -7.79 -8.11 -11.51
N GLY A 204 -8.97 -8.37 -10.95
CA GLY A 204 -9.19 -9.46 -10.01
C GLY A 204 -8.94 -10.83 -10.62
N GLN A 205 -9.34 -11.04 -11.88
CA GLN A 205 -9.08 -12.31 -12.59
C GLN A 205 -7.58 -12.57 -12.74
N LEU A 206 -6.81 -11.56 -13.18
CA LEU A 206 -5.36 -11.70 -13.34
C LEU A 206 -4.66 -12.05 -12.02
N LEU A 207 -5.09 -11.43 -10.91
CA LEU A 207 -4.56 -11.72 -9.58
C LEU A 207 -4.93 -13.13 -9.12
N THR A 208 -6.17 -13.55 -9.37
CA THR A 208 -6.66 -14.88 -8.99
C THR A 208 -5.94 -15.97 -9.77
N ASP A 209 -5.73 -15.79 -11.07
CA ASP A 209 -4.99 -16.72 -11.92
C ASP A 209 -3.51 -16.81 -11.53
N GLY A 210 -2.86 -15.65 -11.27
CA GLY A 210 -1.49 -15.60 -10.79
C GLY A 210 -1.30 -16.29 -9.44
N ALA A 211 -2.21 -16.06 -8.49
CA ALA A 211 -2.21 -16.75 -7.20
C ALA A 211 -2.44 -18.27 -7.36
N ALA A 212 -3.37 -18.70 -8.23
CA ALA A 212 -3.62 -20.11 -8.49
C ALA A 212 -2.42 -20.83 -9.11
N ALA A 213 -1.70 -20.17 -10.03
CA ALA A 213 -0.46 -20.68 -10.60
C ALA A 213 0.61 -20.90 -9.52
N LEU A 214 0.84 -19.90 -8.67
CA LEU A 214 1.78 -19.99 -7.54
C LEU A 214 1.40 -21.09 -6.54
N LEU A 215 0.11 -21.21 -6.22
CA LEU A 215 -0.39 -22.28 -5.36
C LEU A 215 -0.17 -23.67 -5.97
N THR A 216 -0.27 -23.78 -7.30
CA THR A 216 0.02 -25.02 -8.02
C THR A 216 1.51 -25.37 -7.92
N SER A 217 2.41 -24.39 -8.09
CA SER A 217 3.86 -24.56 -7.91
C SER A 217 4.22 -25.06 -6.50
N LEU A 218 3.52 -24.58 -5.45
CA LEU A 218 3.73 -25.04 -4.07
C LEU A 218 3.14 -26.43 -3.77
N ARG A 219 2.19 -26.90 -4.58
CA ARG A 219 1.54 -28.22 -4.42
C ARG A 219 2.17 -29.30 -5.29
N GLY A 220 3.01 -28.92 -6.26
CA GLY A 220 3.75 -29.82 -7.14
C GLY A 220 5.26 -29.76 -6.94
N GLY A 221 6.00 -30.48 -7.78
CA GLY A 221 7.47 -30.41 -7.84
C GLY A 221 8.19 -30.85 -6.57
N ALA A 222 9.41 -30.35 -6.38
CA ALA A 222 10.27 -30.66 -5.23
C ALA A 222 9.90 -29.86 -3.97
N LEU A 223 9.07 -28.82 -4.07
CA LEU A 223 8.61 -28.03 -2.92
C LEU A 223 7.50 -28.73 -2.11
N ALA A 224 6.66 -29.53 -2.76
CA ALA A 224 5.58 -30.27 -2.11
C ALA A 224 6.05 -31.23 -0.99
N PRO A 225 7.06 -32.11 -1.20
CA PRO A 225 7.56 -32.98 -0.14
C PRO A 225 8.25 -32.20 0.99
N LEU A 226 8.84 -31.03 0.71
CA LEU A 226 9.43 -30.16 1.73
C LEU A 226 8.36 -29.58 2.67
N LEU A 227 7.22 -29.15 2.13
CA LEU A 227 6.07 -28.72 2.93
C LEU A 227 5.41 -29.88 3.70
N ALA A 228 5.37 -31.08 3.12
CA ALA A 228 4.81 -32.26 3.78
C ALA A 228 5.70 -32.76 4.94
N GLY A 229 7.03 -32.67 4.80
CA GLY A 229 8.00 -33.06 5.83
C GLY A 229 7.95 -32.21 7.10
N SER A 230 7.38 -31.00 7.03
CA SER A 230 7.22 -30.06 8.15
C SER A 230 5.75 -29.92 8.60
N GLY A 231 4.93 -30.95 8.42
CA GLY A 231 3.46 -30.88 8.51
C GLY A 231 2.88 -30.28 9.80
N GLU A 232 3.42 -30.61 10.98
CA GLU A 232 2.94 -30.05 12.26
C GLU A 232 3.22 -28.54 12.37
N ASP A 233 4.40 -28.10 11.96
CA ASP A 233 4.80 -26.68 12.00
C ASP A 233 4.02 -25.86 10.97
N VAL A 234 3.80 -26.43 9.78
CA VAL A 234 2.98 -25.84 8.72
C VAL A 234 1.52 -25.68 9.18
N GLN A 235 0.99 -26.64 9.95
CA GLN A 235 -0.37 -26.55 10.50
C GLN A 235 -0.46 -25.49 11.62
N ALA A 236 0.52 -25.44 12.53
CA ALA A 236 0.60 -24.41 13.55
C ALA A 236 0.70 -23.00 12.93
N MET A 237 1.45 -22.88 11.82
CA MET A 237 1.56 -21.65 11.05
C MET A 237 0.22 -21.20 10.47
N ALA A 238 -0.51 -22.12 9.83
CA ALA A 238 -1.83 -21.82 9.29
C ALA A 238 -2.79 -21.31 10.38
N GLN A 239 -2.81 -21.96 11.56
CA GLN A 239 -3.63 -21.54 12.69
C GLN A 239 -3.26 -20.14 13.22
N ALA A 240 -1.97 -19.81 13.26
CA ALA A 240 -1.52 -18.49 13.68
C ALA A 240 -1.95 -17.40 12.69
N LEU A 241 -1.90 -17.68 11.38
CA LEU A 241 -2.39 -16.78 10.34
C LEU A 241 -3.91 -16.60 10.42
N ASP A 242 -4.67 -17.67 10.61
CA ASP A 242 -6.13 -17.61 10.78
C ASP A 242 -6.51 -16.75 12.00
N HIS A 243 -5.79 -16.91 13.12
CA HIS A 243 -6.01 -16.09 14.31
C HIS A 243 -5.68 -14.62 14.07
N ALA A 244 -4.56 -14.32 13.39
CA ALA A 244 -4.20 -12.96 13.01
C ALA A 244 -5.27 -12.32 12.12
N GLN A 245 -5.79 -13.05 11.12
CA GLN A 245 -6.88 -12.61 10.26
C GLN A 245 -8.19 -12.38 11.04
N ALA A 246 -8.46 -13.18 12.07
CA ALA A 246 -9.59 -12.96 12.97
C ALA A 246 -9.45 -11.67 13.80
N CYS A 247 -8.25 -11.36 14.29
CA CYS A 247 -7.96 -10.08 14.96
C CYS A 247 -8.18 -8.89 14.02
N VAL A 248 -7.69 -8.97 12.78
CA VAL A 248 -7.94 -7.96 11.73
C VAL A 248 -9.43 -7.76 11.51
N ALA A 249 -10.19 -8.84 11.37
CA ALA A 249 -11.63 -8.75 11.14
C ALA A 249 -12.39 -8.16 12.32
N ALA A 250 -11.98 -8.45 13.56
CA ALA A 250 -12.57 -7.84 14.75
C ALA A 250 -12.39 -6.32 14.75
N GLU A 251 -11.27 -5.81 14.22
CA GLU A 251 -11.06 -4.37 14.03
C GLU A 251 -11.95 -3.81 12.91
N GLY A 252 -12.08 -4.53 11.80
CA GLY A 252 -13.01 -4.19 10.72
C GLY A 252 -14.46 -4.04 11.21
N ALA A 253 -14.89 -4.89 12.15
CA ALA A 253 -16.20 -4.79 12.80
C ALA A 253 -16.38 -3.51 13.61
N ARG A 254 -15.33 -3.06 14.30
CA ARG A 254 -15.35 -1.81 15.06
C ARG A 254 -15.44 -0.59 14.15
N ILE A 255 -14.77 -0.60 13.01
CA ILE A 255 -14.87 0.46 11.99
C ILE A 255 -16.30 0.63 11.50
N LEU A 256 -16.95 -0.47 11.12
CA LEU A 256 -18.34 -0.42 10.66
C LEU A 256 -19.30 0.08 11.74
N ALA A 257 -18.97 -0.12 13.02
CA ALA A 257 -19.74 0.40 14.14
C ALA A 257 -19.53 1.91 14.40
N GLY A 258 -18.40 2.49 13.98
CA GLY A 258 -18.12 3.93 14.07
C GLY A 258 -18.74 4.70 12.91
N ARG A 259 -19.84 5.43 13.15
CA ARG A 259 -20.54 6.21 12.13
C ARG A 259 -19.87 7.55 11.82
N GLY A 260 -20.03 8.06 10.59
CA GLY A 260 -19.63 9.42 10.20
C GLY A 260 -18.12 9.62 10.02
N GLN A 261 -17.38 8.58 9.62
CA GLN A 261 -15.93 8.65 9.50
C GLN A 261 -15.52 9.29 8.17
N ALA A 262 -14.75 10.38 8.24
CA ALA A 262 -14.22 11.08 7.06
C ALA A 262 -12.90 10.45 6.55
N ARG A 263 -12.27 9.56 7.33
CA ARG A 263 -10.92 9.04 7.04
C ARG A 263 -10.80 7.57 7.43
N LEU A 264 -10.31 6.78 6.48
CA LEU A 264 -9.87 5.40 6.68
C LEU A 264 -8.35 5.32 6.58
N THR A 265 -7.75 4.50 7.42
CA THR A 265 -6.33 4.15 7.33
C THR A 265 -6.25 2.66 7.09
N ALA A 266 -5.74 2.26 5.93
CA ALA A 266 -5.41 0.88 5.60
C ALA A 266 -3.92 0.66 5.88
N GLY A 267 -3.56 -0.21 6.79
CA GLY A 267 -2.17 -0.49 7.12
C GLY A 267 -1.75 -1.93 6.87
N VAL A 268 -0.46 -2.12 6.66
CA VAL A 268 0.14 -3.44 6.71
C VAL A 268 0.62 -3.70 8.12
N VAL A 269 0.23 -4.84 8.69
CA VAL A 269 0.82 -5.32 9.93
C VAL A 269 1.63 -6.56 9.64
N GLY A 270 2.92 -6.50 9.98
CA GLY A 270 3.83 -7.61 9.78
C GLY A 270 3.56 -8.72 10.79
N LEU A 271 3.34 -9.94 10.29
CA LEU A 271 3.51 -11.16 11.04
C LEU A 271 4.94 -11.63 10.74
N THR A 272 5.87 -11.41 11.66
CA THR A 272 7.25 -11.89 11.48
C THR A 272 7.20 -13.40 11.43
N LEU A 273 7.65 -13.98 10.32
CA LEU A 273 7.80 -15.42 10.18
C LEU A 273 9.27 -15.72 9.96
N CYS A 274 9.84 -16.44 10.94
CA CYS A 274 11.09 -17.18 10.92
C CYS A 274 12.38 -16.40 10.54
N TRP A 275 13.38 -16.62 11.39
CA TRP A 275 14.79 -16.35 11.09
C TRP A 275 15.37 -17.55 10.33
N ASN A 276 16.09 -17.29 9.24
CA ASN A 276 17.14 -18.17 8.77
C ASN A 276 18.48 -17.43 8.86
N SER A 277 19.61 -18.12 8.69
CA SER A 277 20.94 -17.50 8.68
C SER A 277 21.14 -16.45 7.57
N LEU A 278 20.17 -16.26 6.68
CA LEU A 278 20.24 -15.33 5.56
C LEU A 278 19.31 -14.12 5.70
N GLY A 279 18.39 -14.11 6.69
CA GLY A 279 17.47 -12.99 6.94
C GLY A 279 16.14 -13.37 7.59
N TRP A 280 15.25 -12.38 7.67
CA TRP A 280 13.88 -12.48 8.20
C TRP A 280 12.86 -12.46 7.06
N SER A 281 11.70 -13.11 7.25
CA SER A 281 10.53 -12.97 6.39
C SER A 281 9.38 -12.32 7.15
N MET A 282 8.61 -11.47 6.46
CA MET A 282 7.39 -10.90 7.01
C MET A 282 6.22 -11.37 6.15
N VAL A 283 5.25 -12.03 6.77
CA VAL A 283 3.94 -12.27 6.16
C VAL A 283 2.99 -11.14 6.58
N PRO A 284 2.55 -10.30 5.64
CA PRO A 284 1.81 -9.09 5.96
C PRO A 284 0.30 -9.36 6.03
N GLY A 285 -0.35 -8.92 7.11
CA GLY A 285 -1.80 -8.81 7.22
C GLY A 285 -2.26 -7.39 6.90
N GLY A 286 -3.22 -7.22 5.99
CA GLY A 286 -3.87 -5.92 5.75
C GLY A 286 -4.85 -5.61 6.88
N VAL A 287 -4.77 -4.42 7.47
CA VAL A 287 -5.66 -3.93 8.53
C VAL A 287 -6.33 -2.65 8.07
N LEU A 288 -7.61 -2.49 8.40
CA LEU A 288 -8.31 -1.22 8.24
C LEU A 288 -8.45 -0.55 9.60
N ARG A 289 -8.55 0.78 9.60
CA ARG A 289 -8.86 1.62 10.76
C ARG A 289 -9.71 2.82 10.32
N ALA A 290 -10.52 3.35 11.23
CA ALA A 290 -11.20 4.64 11.07
C ALA A 290 -10.84 5.62 12.20
N GLY A 291 -10.69 6.91 11.88
CA GLY A 291 -10.49 7.99 12.86
C GLY A 291 -9.07 8.22 13.40
N GLU A 292 -8.88 9.28 14.19
CA GLU A 292 -7.57 9.84 14.61
C GLU A 292 -6.94 9.23 15.89
N GLY A 293 -7.57 8.26 16.58
CA GLY A 293 -7.09 7.73 17.88
C GLY A 293 -5.96 6.69 17.87
N THR A 294 -4.98 6.81 18.79
CA THR A 294 -3.69 6.08 18.80
C THR A 294 -3.68 4.65 19.37
N ALA A 295 -4.75 4.19 20.02
CA ALA A 295 -4.67 3.03 20.93
C ALA A 295 -4.81 1.64 20.28
N ASP A 296 -5.43 1.51 19.10
CA ASP A 296 -5.85 0.18 18.60
C ASP A 296 -4.81 -0.55 17.73
N VAL A 297 -3.96 0.16 16.98
CA VAL A 297 -2.92 -0.47 16.13
C VAL A 297 -1.77 -1.02 16.98
N SER A 298 -1.40 -0.32 18.06
CA SER A 298 -0.41 -0.80 19.03
C SER A 298 -0.93 -2.02 19.81
N GLY A 299 -2.23 -2.06 20.11
CA GLY A 299 -2.91 -3.23 20.68
C GLY A 299 -2.88 -4.44 19.74
N LEU A 300 -3.18 -4.25 18.46
CA LEU A 300 -3.10 -5.29 17.44
C LEU A 300 -1.64 -5.73 17.19
N GLN A 301 -0.68 -4.80 17.12
CA GLN A 301 0.75 -5.12 17.08
C GLN A 301 1.20 -5.90 18.31
N GLY A 302 0.72 -5.57 19.51
CA GLY A 302 1.02 -6.31 20.74
C GLY A 302 0.31 -7.67 20.85
N GLN A 303 -0.81 -7.88 20.16
CA GLN A 303 -1.42 -9.21 20.00
C GLN A 303 -0.65 -10.05 18.99
N LEU A 304 -0.22 -9.46 17.88
CA LEU A 304 0.58 -10.15 16.86
C LEU A 304 1.99 -10.48 17.35
N GLY A 305 2.64 -9.59 18.13
CA GLY A 305 3.90 -9.90 18.80
C GLY A 305 3.79 -11.02 19.85
N ARG A 306 2.60 -11.26 20.41
CA ARG A 306 2.34 -12.44 21.25
C ARG A 306 2.19 -13.72 20.43
N LEU A 307 1.65 -13.64 19.22
CA LEU A 307 1.62 -14.77 18.28
C LEU A 307 3.02 -15.11 17.75
N GLU A 308 3.84 -14.09 17.48
CA GLU A 308 5.26 -14.21 17.15
C GLU A 308 6.01 -14.98 18.25
N ALA A 309 5.84 -14.57 19.52
CA ALA A 309 6.43 -15.27 20.65
C ALA A 309 5.93 -16.73 20.80
N LEU A 310 4.69 -17.04 20.42
CA LEU A 310 4.14 -18.41 20.44
C LEU A 310 4.70 -19.30 19.33
N ILE A 311 4.97 -18.73 18.15
CA ILE A 311 5.66 -19.41 17.04
C ILE A 311 7.13 -19.65 17.40
N GLU A 312 7.77 -18.65 18.00
CA GLU A 312 9.18 -18.68 18.41
C GLU A 312 9.44 -19.66 19.57
N LEU A 313 8.57 -19.72 20.59
CA LEU A 313 8.72 -20.65 21.74
C LEU A 313 8.66 -22.13 21.34
N LYS A 314 8.06 -22.46 20.19
CA LYS A 314 8.00 -23.83 19.66
C LYS A 314 9.17 -24.17 18.72
N GLY A 315 9.93 -23.17 18.27
CA GLY A 315 10.98 -23.27 17.24
C GLY A 315 12.42 -23.27 17.76
N ASN A 316 12.68 -23.67 19.01
CA ASN A 316 14.06 -23.76 19.52
C ASN A 316 14.84 -24.90 18.83
N ARG A 317 15.57 -24.53 17.76
CA ARG A 317 16.55 -25.28 16.92
C ARG A 317 16.00 -25.84 15.60
N HIS A 318 16.03 -25.08 14.51
CA HIS A 318 15.68 -25.59 13.18
C HIS A 318 16.77 -25.36 12.11
N ARG A 319 16.80 -26.27 11.14
CA ARG A 319 17.66 -26.24 9.94
C ARG A 319 17.04 -25.30 8.90
N GLN A 320 17.88 -24.69 8.06
CA GLN A 320 17.51 -23.73 7.00
C GLN A 320 16.31 -24.18 6.14
N GLU A 321 16.19 -25.47 5.85
CA GLU A 321 15.11 -26.08 5.06
C GLU A 321 13.73 -25.98 5.74
N GLN A 322 13.66 -26.15 7.06
CA GLN A 322 12.39 -26.04 7.81
C GLN A 322 11.91 -24.59 7.88
N SER A 323 12.83 -23.63 8.04
CA SER A 323 12.50 -22.20 7.94
C SER A 323 11.95 -21.86 6.55
N ALA A 324 12.57 -22.37 5.48
CA ALA A 324 12.06 -22.19 4.12
C ALA A 324 10.65 -22.79 3.95
N ALA A 325 10.39 -23.98 4.51
CA ALA A 325 9.06 -24.60 4.49
C ALA A 325 7.99 -23.72 5.15
N LEU A 326 8.31 -23.12 6.30
CA LEU A 326 7.40 -22.23 7.02
C LEU A 326 7.11 -20.93 6.25
N VAL A 327 8.13 -20.32 5.62
CA VAL A 327 7.93 -19.15 4.74
C VAL A 327 6.98 -19.51 3.58
N LEU A 328 7.26 -20.61 2.88
CA LEU A 328 6.45 -21.06 1.75
C LEU A 328 5.02 -21.43 2.18
N ALA A 329 4.84 -22.02 3.37
CA ALA A 329 3.53 -22.29 3.94
C ALA A 329 2.75 -21.01 4.27
N GLY A 330 3.42 -20.01 4.84
CA GLY A 330 2.81 -18.70 5.11
C GLY A 330 2.38 -17.99 3.83
N MET A 331 3.23 -18.01 2.80
CA MET A 331 2.89 -17.48 1.47
C MET A 331 1.72 -18.26 0.85
N ARG A 332 1.68 -19.59 0.98
CA ARG A 332 0.57 -20.43 0.50
C ARG A 332 -0.76 -20.01 1.12
N ALA A 333 -0.80 -19.82 2.43
CA ALA A 333 -2.02 -19.41 3.14
C ALA A 333 -2.51 -18.03 2.68
N GLN A 334 -1.60 -17.08 2.45
CA GLN A 334 -1.99 -15.78 1.91
C GLN A 334 -2.45 -15.85 0.44
N LEU A 335 -1.77 -16.59 -0.42
CA LEU A 335 -2.20 -16.72 -1.82
C LEU A 335 -3.61 -17.35 -1.95
N GLN A 336 -4.00 -18.23 -1.01
CA GLN A 336 -5.37 -18.77 -0.94
C GLN A 336 -6.44 -17.70 -0.65
N GLY A 337 -6.07 -16.60 -0.02
CA GLY A 337 -6.97 -15.50 0.33
C GLY A 337 -7.29 -14.54 -0.82
N VAL A 338 -6.54 -14.56 -1.92
CA VAL A 338 -6.70 -13.61 -3.03
C VAL A 338 -8.06 -13.74 -3.70
N ALA A 339 -8.41 -14.94 -4.15
CA ALA A 339 -9.66 -15.22 -4.85
C ALA A 339 -10.92 -14.81 -4.05
N PRO A 340 -11.09 -15.23 -2.77
CA PRO A 340 -12.29 -14.86 -2.01
C PRO A 340 -12.38 -13.36 -1.73
N MET A 341 -11.26 -12.66 -1.52
CA MET A 341 -11.26 -11.21 -1.31
C MET A 341 -11.70 -10.45 -2.56
N VAL A 342 -11.20 -10.85 -3.73
CA VAL A 342 -11.59 -10.28 -5.03
C VAL A 342 -13.06 -10.56 -5.32
N GLN A 343 -13.50 -11.80 -5.12
CA GLN A 343 -14.88 -12.21 -5.36
C GLN A 343 -15.87 -11.41 -4.50
N ALA A 344 -15.56 -11.21 -3.21
CA ALA A 344 -16.42 -10.42 -2.32
C ALA A 344 -16.61 -8.98 -2.86
N VAL A 345 -15.56 -8.33 -3.34
CA VAL A 345 -15.66 -6.99 -3.96
C VAL A 345 -16.58 -7.00 -5.18
N GLN A 346 -16.45 -8.00 -6.05
CA GLN A 346 -17.26 -8.12 -7.26
C GLN A 346 -18.75 -8.37 -6.93
N GLU A 347 -19.03 -9.24 -5.96
CA GLU A 347 -20.40 -9.52 -5.51
C GLU A 347 -21.07 -8.28 -4.91
N GLU A 348 -20.37 -7.54 -4.07
CA GLU A 348 -20.88 -6.31 -3.46
C GLU A 348 -21.10 -5.20 -4.52
N LEU A 349 -20.17 -5.03 -5.47
CA LEU A 349 -20.33 -4.06 -6.56
C LEU A 349 -21.51 -4.42 -7.48
N ALA A 350 -21.68 -5.71 -7.80
CA ALA A 350 -22.80 -6.19 -8.60
C ALA A 350 -24.15 -5.95 -7.90
N ALA A 351 -24.21 -6.18 -6.59
CA ALA A 351 -25.40 -5.91 -5.79
C ALA A 351 -25.74 -4.41 -5.75
N LEU A 352 -24.74 -3.52 -5.64
CA LEU A 352 -24.94 -2.07 -5.73
C LEU A 352 -25.45 -1.64 -7.10
N ALA A 353 -24.83 -2.13 -8.18
CA ALA A 353 -25.28 -1.83 -9.54
C ALA A 353 -26.73 -2.28 -9.78
N TRP A 354 -27.12 -3.44 -9.24
CA TRP A 354 -28.50 -3.94 -9.32
C TRP A 354 -29.49 -3.05 -8.57
N LEU A 355 -29.19 -2.65 -7.32
CA LEU A 355 -30.05 -1.74 -6.55
C LEU A 355 -30.23 -0.40 -7.27
N LEU A 356 -29.14 0.18 -7.79
CA LEU A 356 -29.19 1.43 -8.55
C LEU A 356 -29.98 1.28 -9.87
N GLY A 357 -29.89 0.12 -10.52
CA GLY A 357 -30.65 -0.18 -11.73
C GLY A 357 -32.15 -0.24 -11.50
N ASN A 358 -32.59 -0.72 -10.33
CA ASN A 358 -34.01 -0.84 -9.97
C ASN A 358 -34.59 0.41 -9.31
N LEU A 359 -33.75 1.26 -8.72
CA LEU A 359 -34.14 2.49 -8.04
C LEU A 359 -35.14 3.36 -8.86
N PRO A 360 -34.91 3.62 -10.16
CA PRO A 360 -35.89 4.26 -11.05
C PRO A 360 -37.32 3.71 -11.00
N ALA A 361 -37.47 2.38 -11.04
CA ALA A 361 -38.76 1.71 -11.10
C ALA A 361 -39.46 1.75 -9.74
N GLU A 362 -38.71 1.50 -8.66
CA GLU A 362 -39.21 1.55 -7.29
C GLU A 362 -39.68 2.96 -6.90
N VAL A 363 -38.88 4.00 -7.19
CA VAL A 363 -39.27 5.41 -6.93
C VAL A 363 -40.53 5.78 -7.72
N SER A 364 -40.66 5.31 -8.96
CA SER A 364 -41.85 5.55 -9.78
C SER A 364 -43.10 4.86 -9.22
N SER A 365 -42.96 3.63 -8.69
CA SER A 365 -44.05 2.90 -8.02
C SER A 365 -44.49 3.62 -6.74
N VAL A 366 -43.55 4.05 -5.88
CA VAL A 366 -43.89 4.80 -4.67
C VAL A 366 -44.63 6.10 -4.99
N LEU A 367 -44.18 6.85 -6.00
CA LEU A 367 -44.84 8.09 -6.42
C LEU A 367 -46.24 7.88 -7.03
N ALA A 368 -46.54 6.68 -7.55
CA ALA A 368 -47.86 6.36 -8.08
C ALA A 368 -48.86 5.94 -6.98
N GLU A 369 -48.36 5.41 -5.87
CA GLU A 369 -49.17 4.79 -4.81
C GLU A 369 -49.40 5.72 -3.60
N VAL A 370 -48.45 6.62 -3.30
CA VAL A 370 -48.43 7.41 -2.06
C VAL A 370 -49.16 8.75 -2.23
N SER A 371 -49.91 9.15 -1.19
CA SER A 371 -50.62 10.45 -1.16
C SER A 371 -49.63 11.63 -1.06
N ALA A 372 -50.08 12.85 -1.39
CA ALA A 372 -49.21 14.03 -1.28
C ALA A 372 -48.76 14.35 0.15
N GLU A 373 -49.56 13.98 1.16
CA GLU A 373 -49.27 14.18 2.58
C GLU A 373 -48.23 13.15 3.08
N ASP A 374 -48.39 11.88 2.68
CA ASP A 374 -47.46 10.80 3.01
C ASP A 374 -46.11 10.95 2.28
N LEU A 375 -46.09 11.61 1.12
CA LEU A 375 -44.87 11.85 0.36
C LEU A 375 -43.86 12.76 1.10
N ALA A 376 -44.35 13.68 1.93
CA ALA A 376 -43.50 14.51 2.78
C ALA A 376 -42.79 13.68 3.86
N VAL A 377 -43.48 12.67 4.42
CA VAL A 377 -42.93 11.72 5.39
C VAL A 377 -41.88 10.83 4.73
N GLU A 378 -42.21 10.23 3.58
CA GLU A 378 -41.26 9.42 2.78
C GLU A 378 -39.98 10.20 2.45
N ARG A 379 -40.10 11.47 2.04
CA ARG A 379 -38.95 12.34 1.74
C ARG A 379 -38.10 12.64 2.98
N ALA A 380 -38.73 12.90 4.11
CA ALA A 380 -38.04 13.17 5.37
C ALA A 380 -37.25 11.94 5.84
N GLU A 381 -37.85 10.75 5.75
CA GLU A 381 -37.16 9.50 6.09
C GLU A 381 -36.02 9.19 5.12
N TRP A 382 -36.22 9.34 3.81
CA TRP A 382 -35.18 9.19 2.79
C TRP A 382 -33.97 10.06 3.11
N SER A 383 -34.19 11.38 3.25
CA SER A 383 -33.09 12.34 3.43
C SER A 383 -32.29 12.04 4.70
N ARG A 384 -32.98 11.63 5.75
CA ARG A 384 -32.36 11.30 7.04
C ARG A 384 -31.57 9.99 7.00
N ILE A 385 -32.06 8.95 6.32
CA ILE A 385 -31.33 7.67 6.18
C ILE A 385 -30.13 7.84 5.25
N MET A 386 -30.27 8.60 4.17
CA MET A 386 -29.16 8.87 3.25
C MET A 386 -28.05 9.71 3.89
N ALA A 387 -28.37 10.49 4.93
CA ALA A 387 -27.39 11.20 5.76
C ALA A 387 -26.72 10.30 6.82
N ASP A 388 -27.27 9.11 7.10
CA ASP A 388 -26.75 8.13 8.08
C ASP A 388 -25.84 7.10 7.40
N THR A 389 -24.80 7.58 6.71
CA THR A 389 -23.76 6.74 6.10
C THR A 389 -22.66 6.42 7.12
N ALA A 390 -22.04 5.24 7.01
CA ALA A 390 -20.85 4.95 7.81
C ALA A 390 -19.66 5.84 7.38
N PHE A 391 -19.59 6.18 6.10
CA PHE A 391 -18.52 6.96 5.47
C PHE A 391 -19.03 8.32 4.97
N GLY A 392 -18.24 9.39 5.19
CA GLY A 392 -18.56 10.74 4.70
C GLY A 392 -18.05 11.02 3.28
N ASP A 393 -18.57 12.09 2.67
CA ASP A 393 -18.24 12.55 1.29
C ASP A 393 -16.74 12.87 1.08
N GLY A 394 -15.98 13.05 2.17
CA GLY A 394 -14.54 13.31 2.16
C GLY A 394 -13.67 12.07 2.34
N LEU A 395 -14.20 10.86 2.12
CA LEU A 395 -13.50 9.59 2.38
C LEU A 395 -12.10 9.56 1.73
N ALA A 396 -11.09 9.59 2.59
CA ALA A 396 -9.71 9.34 2.23
C ALA A 396 -9.27 7.99 2.78
N MET A 397 -8.58 7.18 1.98
CA MET A 397 -7.87 6.01 2.47
C MET A 397 -6.37 6.24 2.41
N HIS A 398 -5.71 6.03 3.54
CA HIS A 398 -4.26 6.15 3.65
C HIS A 398 -3.65 4.77 3.73
N LEU A 399 -2.64 4.50 2.90
CA LEU A 399 -1.83 3.31 3.01
C LEU A 399 -0.74 3.55 4.06
N TRP A 400 -0.85 2.89 5.21
CA TRP A 400 0.23 2.80 6.17
C TRP A 400 1.23 1.77 5.63
N PRO A 401 2.44 2.20 5.23
CA PRO A 401 3.47 1.27 4.78
C PRO A 401 3.80 0.29 5.90
N SER A 402 4.26 -0.93 5.58
CA SER A 402 4.58 -1.89 6.65
C SER A 402 5.53 -1.24 7.66
N PRO A 403 5.33 -1.47 8.96
CA PRO A 403 6.30 -1.06 9.96
C PRO A 403 7.74 -1.55 9.68
N THR A 404 7.92 -2.56 8.83
CA THR A 404 9.23 -3.05 8.37
C THR A 404 9.55 -2.70 6.91
N ARG A 405 8.59 -2.24 6.10
CA ARG A 405 8.87 -1.67 4.76
C ARG A 405 8.62 -0.18 4.79
N LEU A 406 9.73 0.53 4.76
CA LEU A 406 9.81 1.93 4.38
C LEU A 406 9.10 2.14 3.04
N SER A 407 8.51 3.31 2.82
CA SER A 407 7.80 3.60 1.57
C SER A 407 8.76 3.77 0.38
N ALA A 408 10.05 4.01 0.65
CA ALA A 408 11.15 3.83 -0.28
C ALA A 408 12.46 3.60 0.48
N PRO A 409 12.76 2.36 0.92
CA PRO A 409 14.01 2.07 1.59
C PRO A 409 15.15 2.30 0.61
N SER A 410 16.10 3.13 1.00
CA SER A 410 17.44 3.05 0.43
C SER A 410 18.28 2.17 1.34
N LEU A 411 18.71 1.02 0.83
CA LEU A 411 19.60 0.08 1.52
C LEU A 411 21.07 0.39 1.28
N VAL A 412 21.34 1.34 0.38
CA VAL A 412 22.67 1.82 0.05
C VAL A 412 22.63 3.34 0.11
N ALA A 413 23.56 3.93 0.83
CA ALA A 413 23.84 5.36 0.80
C ALA A 413 25.31 5.53 0.42
N VAL A 414 25.61 6.53 -0.42
CA VAL A 414 26.98 6.80 -0.86
C VAL A 414 27.32 8.23 -0.47
N ALA A 415 28.45 8.42 0.21
CA ALA A 415 28.90 9.72 0.71
C ALA A 415 30.35 9.94 0.31
N GLY A 416 30.61 10.83 -0.65
CA GLY A 416 31.91 10.91 -1.32
C GLY A 416 32.28 9.56 -1.96
N ASP A 417 33.37 8.97 -1.46
CA ASP A 417 33.86 7.62 -1.85
C ASP A 417 33.36 6.48 -0.93
N ASP A 418 32.74 6.81 0.19
CA ASP A 418 32.29 5.83 1.17
C ASP A 418 30.92 5.26 0.79
N VAL A 419 30.76 3.96 0.96
CA VAL A 419 29.49 3.25 0.74
C VAL A 419 28.98 2.71 2.06
N PHE A 420 27.75 3.06 2.41
CA PHE A 420 27.01 2.51 3.53
C PHE A 420 25.97 1.53 3.00
N CYS A 421 25.98 0.29 3.49
CA CYS A 421 25.05 -0.73 3.03
C CYS A 421 24.39 -1.47 4.19
N VAL A 422 23.06 -1.52 4.14
CA VAL A 422 22.24 -2.36 5.01
C VAL A 422 22.24 -3.77 4.44
N ALA A 423 22.83 -4.72 5.16
CA ALA A 423 22.82 -6.13 4.80
C ALA A 423 21.42 -6.76 4.96
N SER A 424 21.21 -7.96 4.44
CA SER A 424 19.96 -8.71 4.61
C SER A 424 19.62 -9.00 6.08
N SER A 425 20.64 -9.12 6.95
CA SER A 425 20.50 -9.22 8.40
C SER A 425 20.01 -7.92 9.06
N GLY A 426 19.91 -6.83 8.31
CA GLY A 426 19.60 -5.50 8.81
C GLY A 426 20.79 -4.78 9.44
N ARG A 427 21.97 -5.42 9.54
CA ARG A 427 23.18 -4.76 10.04
C ARG A 427 23.71 -3.76 9.01
N LEU A 428 24.15 -2.61 9.48
CA LEU A 428 24.70 -1.56 8.65
C LEU A 428 26.21 -1.66 8.60
N TYR A 429 26.76 -1.71 7.38
CA TYR A 429 28.19 -1.75 7.11
C TYR A 429 28.64 -0.51 6.35
N GLN A 430 29.90 -0.13 6.56
CA GLN A 430 30.60 0.91 5.80
C GLN A 430 31.77 0.29 5.02
N HIS A 431 31.92 0.67 3.76
CA HIS A 431 33.12 0.42 2.97
C HIS A 431 33.72 1.77 2.61
N ALA A 432 34.87 2.10 3.23
CA ALA A 432 35.54 3.36 2.93
C ALA A 432 36.28 3.30 1.59
N GLY A 433 36.48 4.44 0.95
CA GLY A 433 37.25 4.54 -0.29
C GLY A 433 38.69 4.03 -0.12
N GLY A 434 39.03 2.90 -0.76
CA GLY A 434 40.37 2.31 -0.72
C GLY A 434 40.58 1.20 0.32
N ASP A 435 39.58 0.93 1.16
CA ASP A 435 39.62 -0.21 2.09
C ASP A 435 39.37 -1.54 1.36
N ALA A 436 39.90 -2.63 1.92
CA ALA A 436 39.75 -3.98 1.37
C ALA A 436 38.55 -4.75 1.95
N ALA A 437 37.89 -4.22 2.99
CA ALA A 437 36.85 -4.92 3.74
C ALA A 437 35.76 -3.98 4.23
N TRP A 438 34.58 -4.56 4.50
CA TRP A 438 33.46 -3.87 5.15
C TRP A 438 33.70 -3.74 6.66
N ALA A 439 33.47 -2.55 7.20
CA ALA A 439 33.44 -2.28 8.64
C ALA A 439 31.99 -2.33 9.16
N ASP A 440 31.76 -3.10 10.23
CA ASP A 440 30.48 -3.13 10.94
C ASP A 440 30.28 -1.81 11.70
N MET A 441 29.15 -1.13 11.47
CA MET A 441 28.82 0.12 12.13
C MET A 441 28.17 -0.07 13.51
N GLY A 442 28.00 -1.31 13.97
CA GLY A 442 27.45 -1.64 15.28
C GLY A 442 25.96 -1.34 15.42
N GLU A 443 25.25 -1.11 14.31
CA GLU A 443 23.84 -0.73 14.29
C GLU A 443 23.03 -1.57 13.31
N SER A 444 21.74 -1.67 13.61
CA SER A 444 20.74 -2.28 12.74
C SER A 444 19.79 -1.21 12.20
N ALA A 445 19.62 -1.19 10.87
CA ALA A 445 18.82 -0.19 10.17
C ALA A 445 17.93 -0.82 9.10
N LEU A 446 16.76 -0.21 8.87
CA LEU A 446 15.85 -0.53 7.76
C LEU A 446 16.17 0.30 6.50
N SER A 447 16.69 1.52 6.68
CA SER A 447 17.19 2.41 5.61
C SER A 447 18.46 3.10 6.04
N CYS A 448 19.25 3.52 5.05
CA CYS A 448 20.24 4.58 5.18
C CYS A 448 20.12 5.58 4.03
N VAL A 449 20.42 6.86 4.30
CA VAL A 449 20.57 7.94 3.31
C VAL A 449 21.76 8.81 3.69
N SER A 450 22.34 9.50 2.72
CA SER A 450 23.42 10.46 2.94
C SER A 450 23.33 11.64 1.99
N ASP A 451 23.83 12.80 2.42
CA ASP A 451 24.08 13.97 1.57
C ASP A 451 25.57 14.24 1.35
N GLY A 452 26.42 13.22 1.56
CA GLY A 452 27.87 13.34 1.47
C GLY A 452 28.53 13.76 2.76
N TYR A 453 27.91 14.71 3.46
CA TYR A 453 28.32 15.06 4.80
C TYR A 453 27.70 14.04 5.75
N ASP A 454 26.42 14.14 6.04
CA ASP A 454 25.78 13.38 7.11
C ASP A 454 25.23 12.04 6.62
N VAL A 455 25.13 11.07 7.53
CA VAL A 455 24.51 9.76 7.28
C VAL A 455 23.36 9.60 8.26
N ALA A 456 22.17 9.35 7.75
CA ALA A 456 20.97 9.11 8.55
C ALA A 456 20.40 7.73 8.24
N ALA A 457 19.77 7.12 9.24
CA ALA A 457 19.17 5.81 9.12
C ALA A 457 17.82 5.77 9.83
N ILE A 458 16.98 4.80 9.46
CA ILE A 458 15.79 4.44 10.23
C ILE A 458 16.11 3.13 10.94
N ASP A 459 15.99 3.11 12.26
CA ASP A 459 16.27 1.93 13.07
C ASP A 459 15.12 0.91 13.03
N GLY A 460 15.22 -0.15 13.84
CA GLY A 460 14.15 -1.13 13.98
C GLY A 460 14.28 -2.34 13.06
N ALA A 461 15.42 -2.51 12.38
CA ALA A 461 15.81 -3.83 11.92
C ALA A 461 16.10 -4.71 13.14
N PRO A 462 15.57 -5.94 13.22
CA PRO A 462 15.82 -6.82 14.35
C PRO A 462 17.33 -7.09 14.43
N VAL A 463 17.97 -6.59 15.49
CA VAL A 463 19.28 -7.10 15.93
C VAL A 463 19.04 -8.59 16.20
N ALA A 464 19.91 -9.47 15.70
CA ALA A 464 19.85 -10.92 15.83
C ALA A 464 18.98 -11.41 17.00
N SER A 465 18.12 -12.41 16.75
CA SER A 465 17.09 -13.04 17.60
C SER A 465 17.53 -13.58 18.99
N VAL A 466 18.63 -13.07 19.54
CA VAL A 466 19.28 -13.53 20.77
C VAL A 466 19.04 -12.58 21.95
N ALA A 467 18.45 -11.39 21.76
CA ALA A 467 17.96 -10.58 22.88
C ALA A 467 16.50 -10.92 23.19
N PHE A 468 16.31 -12.14 23.69
CA PHE A 468 15.08 -12.71 24.23
C PHE A 468 14.26 -11.74 25.08
N GLY A 469 12.93 -11.84 24.93
CA GLY A 469 12.00 -11.77 26.05
C GLY A 469 11.81 -10.39 26.67
N THR A 470 10.63 -9.83 26.45
CA THR A 470 10.10 -8.61 27.09
C THR A 470 10.66 -7.27 26.58
N ALA A 471 9.77 -6.52 25.92
CA ALA A 471 9.76 -5.05 25.79
C ALA A 471 10.56 -4.32 24.69
N ALA A 472 11.42 -4.94 23.88
CA ALA A 472 12.08 -4.22 22.78
C ALA A 472 11.17 -4.13 21.53
N THR A 473 10.22 -3.18 21.55
CA THR A 473 9.51 -2.79 20.33
C THR A 473 10.48 -2.05 19.40
N ALA A 474 10.55 -2.44 18.13
CA ALA A 474 11.31 -1.71 17.12
C ALA A 474 10.83 -0.25 17.05
N SER A 475 11.70 0.70 17.41
CA SER A 475 11.39 2.13 17.54
C SER A 475 11.04 2.77 16.19
N ARG A 476 11.66 2.31 15.10
CA ARG A 476 11.59 2.89 13.73
C ARG A 476 11.92 4.38 13.71
N GLN A 477 12.72 4.81 14.68
CA GLN A 477 13.14 6.17 14.84
C GLN A 477 14.28 6.48 13.88
N VAL A 478 14.37 7.76 13.54
CA VAL A 478 15.44 8.30 12.72
C VAL A 478 16.67 8.45 13.60
N LYS A 479 17.77 7.82 13.20
CA LYS A 479 19.10 7.97 13.78
C LYS A 479 20.00 8.78 12.85
N LEU A 480 20.90 9.56 13.44
CA LEU A 480 21.95 10.30 12.75
C LEU A 480 23.30 9.76 13.20
N TYR A 481 24.18 9.47 12.25
CA TYR A 481 25.55 9.07 12.52
C TYR A 481 26.41 10.31 12.72
N ASP A 482 27.04 10.41 13.89
CA ASP A 482 28.06 11.40 14.15
C ASP A 482 29.43 10.84 13.78
N ARG A 483 29.97 11.30 12.65
CA ARG A 483 31.29 10.86 12.15
C ARG A 483 32.45 11.14 13.12
N PHE A 484 32.32 12.15 13.99
CA PHE A 484 33.40 12.57 14.88
C PHE A 484 33.48 11.66 16.10
N THR A 485 32.32 11.30 16.65
CA THR A 485 32.23 10.36 17.79
C THR A 485 32.10 8.91 17.35
N ARG A 486 31.90 8.66 16.04
CA ARG A 486 31.59 7.36 15.44
C ARG A 486 30.40 6.67 16.10
N ALA A 487 29.43 7.45 16.52
CA ALA A 487 28.27 6.98 17.28
C ALA A 487 26.96 7.38 16.60
N TRP A 488 25.97 6.51 16.76
CA TRP A 488 24.61 6.78 16.31
C TRP A 488 23.81 7.46 17.41
N ARG A 489 23.03 8.47 17.03
CA ARG A 489 22.11 9.15 17.94
C ARG A 489 20.71 9.12 17.38
N VAL A 490 19.76 8.64 18.19
CA VAL A 490 18.32 8.80 17.90
C VAL A 490 17.99 10.29 17.92
N ILE A 491 17.41 10.79 16.84
CA ILE A 491 17.03 12.20 16.69
C ILE A 491 15.53 12.39 16.53
N SER A 492 14.73 11.37 16.17
CA SER A 492 13.27 11.48 16.16
C SER A 492 12.62 10.91 17.42
N THR A 493 11.50 11.51 17.81
CA THR A 493 10.60 11.02 18.86
C THR A 493 9.43 10.23 18.29
N PHE A 494 9.38 10.07 16.96
CA PHE A 494 8.33 9.38 16.23
C PHE A 494 8.94 8.33 15.28
N PRO A 495 8.20 7.25 14.99
CA PRO A 495 8.57 6.29 13.95
C PRO A 495 8.47 6.94 12.56
N ALA A 496 9.40 6.64 11.66
CA ALA A 496 9.46 7.20 10.31
C ALA A 496 9.34 6.13 9.22
N SER A 497 8.60 6.44 8.15
CA SER A 497 8.44 5.54 6.99
C SER A 497 9.40 5.83 5.84
N CYS A 498 9.98 7.02 5.81
CA CYS A 498 10.90 7.46 4.77
C CYS A 498 11.74 8.61 5.31
N ILE A 499 13.01 8.68 4.89
CA ILE A 499 13.89 9.81 5.16
C ILE A 499 14.57 10.28 3.88
N ALA A 500 14.89 11.57 3.83
CA ALA A 500 15.75 12.17 2.83
C ALA A 500 16.60 13.26 3.47
N ILE A 501 17.83 13.42 3.03
CA ILE A 501 18.76 14.40 3.57
C ILE A 501 19.35 15.24 2.43
N GLY A 502 19.61 16.51 2.70
CA GLY A 502 20.28 17.39 1.75
C GLY A 502 20.26 18.84 2.18
N GLY A 503 21.32 19.56 1.85
CA GLY A 503 21.47 20.98 2.22
C GLY A 503 21.56 21.20 3.73
N GLY A 504 22.02 20.21 4.49
CA GLY A 504 22.13 20.24 5.96
C GLY A 504 20.81 20.04 6.71
N ASP A 505 19.70 19.85 6.00
CA ASP A 505 18.40 19.49 6.58
C ASP A 505 18.12 17.99 6.37
N LEU A 506 17.51 17.36 7.37
CA LEU A 506 16.97 16.01 7.28
C LEU A 506 15.45 16.07 7.29
N TYR A 507 14.83 15.29 6.41
CA TYR A 507 13.39 15.19 6.27
C TYR A 507 12.95 13.76 6.58
N ALA A 508 11.82 13.62 7.27
CA ALA A 508 11.24 12.32 7.59
C ALA A 508 9.72 12.35 7.43
N VAL A 509 9.12 11.26 7.00
CA VAL A 509 7.66 11.08 7.01
C VAL A 509 7.27 10.39 8.31
N SER A 510 6.50 11.08 9.16
CA SER A 510 6.07 10.53 10.45
C SER A 510 5.01 9.44 10.27
N GLN A 511 5.16 8.36 11.04
CA GLN A 511 4.17 7.29 11.23
C GLN A 511 3.45 7.41 12.59
N ALA A 512 3.71 8.45 13.38
CA ALA A 512 2.97 8.67 14.62
C ALA A 512 1.54 9.13 14.29
N ALA A 513 0.55 8.44 14.83
CA ALA A 513 -0.80 8.97 14.95
C ALA A 513 -0.87 9.82 16.23
N GLY A 514 -1.58 10.95 16.20
CA GLY A 514 -1.84 11.80 17.38
C GLY A 514 -0.69 12.70 17.86
N ASP A 515 -1.04 13.72 18.65
CA ASP A 515 -0.17 14.70 19.34
C ASP A 515 0.37 15.88 18.51
N GLY A 516 -0.30 16.25 17.42
CA GLY A 516 0.09 17.40 16.58
C GLY A 516 1.25 17.10 15.60
N VAL A 517 1.81 15.89 15.69
CA VAL A 517 2.63 15.24 14.67
C VAL A 517 1.66 14.54 13.71
N GLY A 518 1.20 15.24 12.67
CA GLY A 518 0.22 14.68 11.73
C GLY A 518 0.72 13.36 11.10
N GLU A 519 -0.09 12.30 11.16
CA GLU A 519 0.24 11.01 10.54
C GLU A 519 0.45 11.18 9.03
N GLY A 520 1.59 10.70 8.52
CA GLY A 520 1.99 10.86 7.12
C GLY A 520 2.51 12.26 6.76
N ARG A 521 2.65 13.15 7.74
CA ARG A 521 3.20 14.49 7.52
C ARG A 521 4.72 14.42 7.39
N VAL A 522 5.28 15.28 6.53
CA VAL A 522 6.72 15.46 6.40
C VAL A 522 7.21 16.35 7.53
N HIS A 523 8.22 15.92 8.26
CA HIS A 523 8.91 16.70 9.28
C HIS A 523 10.31 17.05 8.81
N ARG A 524 10.79 18.24 9.18
CA ARG A 524 12.14 18.72 8.92
C ARG A 524 12.92 18.83 10.23
N TYR A 525 14.15 18.32 10.23
CA TYR A 525 15.15 18.46 11.27
C TYR A 525 16.31 19.28 10.72
N SER A 526 16.52 20.48 11.29
CA SER A 526 17.54 21.44 10.82
C SER A 526 18.88 21.36 11.57
N GLY A 527 19.15 20.24 12.24
CA GLY A 527 20.36 20.05 13.04
C GLY A 527 20.43 20.82 14.38
N ARG A 528 21.50 20.53 15.14
CA ARG A 528 21.93 21.20 16.39
C ARG A 528 20.84 21.42 17.46
N GLY A 529 20.28 20.33 18.00
CA GLY A 529 19.43 20.39 19.20
C GLY A 529 18.06 21.06 19.00
N ARG A 530 17.71 21.43 17.77
CA ARG A 530 16.36 21.89 17.41
C ARG A 530 15.49 20.68 17.12
N GLY A 531 14.29 20.65 17.72
CA GLY A 531 13.32 19.60 17.50
C GLY A 531 12.83 19.54 16.05
N TRP A 532 12.12 18.47 15.71
CA TRP A 532 11.48 18.31 14.40
C TRP A 532 10.37 19.34 14.21
N ALA A 533 10.36 20.02 13.07
CA ALA A 533 9.30 20.92 12.66
C ALA A 533 8.41 20.24 11.60
N ALA A 534 7.11 20.18 11.85
CA ALA A 534 6.17 19.63 10.89
C ALA A 534 6.01 20.59 9.69
N LEU A 535 6.09 20.06 8.47
CA LEU A 535 5.72 20.78 7.25
C LEU A 535 4.19 20.70 7.05
N PRO A 536 3.60 21.58 6.22
CA PRO A 536 2.19 21.46 5.84
C PRO A 536 1.85 20.09 5.26
N GLU A 537 0.57 19.72 5.31
CA GLU A 537 0.09 18.50 4.66
C GLU A 537 0.14 18.60 3.14
N LEU A 538 0.34 17.47 2.48
CA LEU A 538 0.20 17.40 1.03
C LEU A 538 -1.26 17.66 0.63
N PRO A 539 -1.53 18.20 -0.56
CA PRO A 539 -2.89 18.47 -1.00
C PRO A 539 -3.74 17.19 -1.15
N GLY A 540 -4.99 17.24 -0.68
CA GLY A 540 -5.92 16.11 -0.81
C GLY A 540 -5.60 14.95 0.14
N PRO A 541 -5.96 13.70 -0.21
CA PRO A 541 -5.69 12.53 0.62
C PRO A 541 -4.25 12.01 0.50
N ASP A 542 -3.33 12.78 -0.10
CA ASP A 542 -1.96 12.36 -0.40
C ASP A 542 -1.06 12.37 0.84
N ILE A 543 -0.16 11.37 0.93
CA ILE A 543 0.96 11.29 1.88
C ILE A 543 2.25 11.06 1.08
N ALA A 544 3.39 11.52 1.59
CA ALA A 544 4.68 11.31 0.94
C ALA A 544 5.08 9.81 0.97
N ALA A 545 5.12 9.17 -0.19
CA ALA A 545 5.69 7.83 -0.39
C ALA A 545 7.21 7.87 -0.54
N GLN A 546 7.74 8.90 -1.20
CA GLN A 546 9.19 9.11 -1.32
C GLN A 546 9.52 10.56 -1.05
N LEU A 547 10.70 10.78 -0.49
CA LEU A 547 11.30 12.10 -0.34
C LEU A 547 12.59 12.17 -1.13
N ALA A 548 12.87 13.34 -1.70
CA ALA A 548 14.15 13.67 -2.29
C ALA A 548 14.46 15.13 -2.01
N VAL A 549 15.75 15.46 -1.85
CA VAL A 549 16.21 16.85 -1.72
C VAL A 549 17.08 17.18 -2.91
N ALA A 550 16.77 18.28 -3.59
CA ALA A 550 17.55 18.78 -4.72
C ALA A 550 17.56 20.31 -4.69
N GLY A 551 18.74 20.91 -4.86
CA GLY A 551 18.91 22.37 -4.82
C GLY A 551 18.43 23.01 -3.53
N GLY A 552 18.56 22.32 -2.39
CA GLY A 552 18.07 22.79 -1.08
C GLY A 552 16.54 22.76 -0.92
N VAL A 553 15.82 22.12 -1.84
CA VAL A 553 14.35 22.01 -1.81
C VAL A 553 13.94 20.55 -1.64
N VAL A 554 13.03 20.29 -0.69
CA VAL A 554 12.43 18.97 -0.53
C VAL A 554 11.28 18.75 -1.51
N PHE A 555 11.28 17.56 -2.11
CA PHE A 555 10.26 17.03 -2.98
C PHE A 555 9.60 15.82 -2.31
N ALA A 556 8.29 15.68 -2.52
CA ALA A 556 7.51 14.56 -2.06
C ALA A 556 6.79 13.92 -3.25
N LEU A 557 6.99 12.62 -3.44
CA LEU A 557 6.15 11.80 -4.31
C LEU A 557 4.96 11.32 -3.49
N ALA A 558 3.74 11.69 -3.91
CA ALA A 558 2.52 11.25 -3.24
C ALA A 558 2.20 9.77 -3.48
N ASN A 559 1.75 9.08 -2.44
CA ASN A 559 1.39 7.66 -2.48
C ASN A 559 0.12 7.37 -3.30
N ASN A 560 -0.90 8.23 -3.21
CA ASN A 560 -2.21 7.97 -3.80
C ASN A 560 -2.30 8.50 -5.23
N SER A 561 -2.06 9.81 -5.40
CA SER A 561 -2.14 10.45 -6.72
C SER A 561 -0.92 10.20 -7.61
N GLN A 562 0.18 9.69 -7.05
CA GLN A 562 1.49 9.61 -7.72
C GLN A 562 1.98 10.99 -8.21
N ALA A 563 1.43 12.08 -7.70
CA ALA A 563 1.86 13.42 -8.06
C ALA A 563 3.18 13.79 -7.37
N LEU A 564 4.01 14.55 -8.08
CA LEU A 564 5.21 15.15 -7.52
C LEU A 564 4.88 16.53 -6.94
N TYR A 565 5.22 16.73 -5.68
CA TYR A 565 5.09 18.01 -5.00
C TYR A 565 6.44 18.57 -4.59
N ARG A 566 6.58 19.89 -4.68
CA ARG A 566 7.72 20.68 -4.21
C ARG A 566 7.29 21.51 -3.01
N TYR A 567 8.08 21.50 -1.95
CA TYR A 567 7.81 22.38 -0.82
C TYR A 567 8.26 23.82 -1.13
N ASN A 568 7.37 24.79 -0.87
CA ASN A 568 7.67 26.21 -0.94
C ASN A 568 7.80 26.78 0.48
N PRO A 569 9.03 27.03 0.98
CA PRO A 569 9.23 27.52 2.34
C PRO A 569 8.68 28.94 2.54
N GLY A 570 8.69 29.79 1.51
CA GLY A 570 8.21 31.17 1.59
C GLY A 570 6.69 31.29 1.74
N ARG A 571 5.94 30.30 1.24
CA ARG A 571 4.47 30.25 1.36
C ARG A 571 3.98 29.19 2.35
N GLN A 572 4.89 28.40 2.92
CA GLN A 572 4.58 27.22 3.73
C GLN A 572 3.48 26.37 3.08
N CYS A 573 3.70 25.96 1.82
CA CYS A 573 2.76 25.11 1.10
C CYS A 573 3.47 24.16 0.13
N TRP A 574 2.77 23.12 -0.28
CA TRP A 574 3.20 22.23 -1.35
C TRP A 574 2.65 22.69 -2.69
N VAL A 575 3.51 22.70 -3.70
CA VAL A 575 3.14 23.06 -5.07
C VAL A 575 3.41 21.86 -5.98
N ARG A 576 2.42 21.47 -6.77
CA ARG A 576 2.56 20.37 -7.71
C ARG A 576 3.57 20.72 -8.81
N VAL A 577 4.48 19.79 -9.12
CA VAL A 577 5.49 19.93 -10.18
C VAL A 577 4.95 19.30 -11.46
N GLY A 578 4.51 20.16 -12.39
CA GLY A 578 3.94 19.70 -13.65
C GLY A 578 2.70 18.82 -13.48
N ARG A 579 2.44 17.95 -14.46
CA ARG A 579 1.30 17.01 -14.48
C ARG A 579 1.74 15.54 -14.47
N LEU A 580 3.02 15.27 -14.27
CA LEU A 580 3.57 13.92 -14.27
C LEU A 580 2.98 13.08 -13.12
N THR A 581 2.70 11.82 -13.41
CA THR A 581 2.50 10.74 -12.44
C THR A 581 3.80 9.97 -12.32
N CYS A 582 4.44 10.09 -11.16
CA CYS A 582 5.82 9.64 -10.96
C CYS A 582 5.85 8.27 -10.30
N LEU A 583 6.79 7.42 -10.69
CA LEU A 583 7.08 6.13 -10.07
C LEU A 583 8.17 6.25 -9.00
N SER A 584 9.21 7.04 -9.27
CA SER A 584 10.30 7.26 -8.32
C SER A 584 10.98 8.60 -8.54
N ILE A 585 11.59 9.10 -7.47
CA ILE A 585 12.39 10.34 -7.48
C ILE A 585 13.73 10.13 -6.80
N ARG A 586 14.77 10.81 -7.32
CA ARG A 586 16.13 10.80 -6.76
C ARG A 586 16.72 12.21 -6.86
N GLY A 587 17.18 12.75 -5.74
CA GLY A 587 17.84 14.04 -5.69
C GLY A 587 19.35 13.86 -5.59
N ASN A 588 20.12 14.69 -6.29
CA ASN A 588 21.54 14.83 -6.07
C ASN A 588 22.00 16.25 -6.45
N GLY A 589 22.77 16.89 -5.58
CA GLY A 589 23.20 18.27 -5.74
C GLY A 589 22.05 19.21 -6.09
N GLY A 590 22.16 19.86 -7.26
CA GLY A 590 21.17 20.80 -7.77
C GLY A 590 20.06 20.19 -8.63
N LYS A 591 19.98 18.86 -8.78
CA LYS A 591 19.12 18.21 -9.79
C LYS A 591 18.23 17.14 -9.17
N LEU A 592 17.02 17.02 -9.73
CA LEU A 592 16.06 15.99 -9.38
C LEU A 592 15.85 15.08 -10.59
N GLY A 593 16.22 13.81 -10.45
CA GLY A 593 15.85 12.74 -11.36
C GLY A 593 14.45 12.23 -11.05
N ILE A 594 13.66 11.98 -12.10
CA ILE A 594 12.29 11.50 -12.01
C ILE A 594 12.12 10.34 -12.99
N VAL A 595 11.50 9.25 -12.54
CA VAL A 595 10.95 8.22 -13.42
C VAL A 595 9.44 8.29 -13.34
N ASP A 596 8.74 8.40 -14.46
CA ASP A 596 7.28 8.39 -14.48
C ASP A 596 6.69 6.97 -14.56
N VAL A 597 5.38 6.85 -14.41
CA VAL A 597 4.67 5.56 -14.51
C VAL A 597 4.73 4.95 -15.91
N GLU A 598 5.11 5.70 -16.94
CA GLU A 598 5.34 5.22 -18.31
C GLU A 598 6.80 4.79 -18.54
N ASN A 599 7.62 4.72 -17.47
CA ASN A 599 9.06 4.43 -17.53
C ASN A 599 9.84 5.46 -18.36
N ARG A 600 9.41 6.71 -18.37
CA ARG A 600 10.18 7.81 -18.95
C ARG A 600 11.03 8.45 -17.87
N ALA A 601 12.31 8.65 -18.18
CA ALA A 601 13.23 9.34 -17.30
C ALA A 601 13.21 10.83 -17.60
N PHE A 602 13.19 11.66 -16.56
CA PHE A 602 13.27 13.10 -16.64
C PHE A 602 14.33 13.64 -15.67
N VAL A 603 14.86 14.80 -16.00
CA VAL A 603 15.62 15.65 -15.08
C VAL A 603 14.86 16.95 -14.85
N TYR A 604 14.82 17.39 -13.60
CA TYR A 604 14.22 18.64 -13.18
C TYR A 604 15.24 19.49 -12.42
N ASP A 605 15.35 20.76 -12.82
CA ASP A 605 16.20 21.74 -12.17
C ASP A 605 15.33 22.67 -11.28
N PRO A 606 15.36 22.51 -9.95
CA PRO A 606 14.59 23.35 -9.02
C PRO A 606 14.99 24.83 -9.05
N VAL A 607 16.23 25.14 -9.40
CA VAL A 607 16.80 26.50 -9.41
C VAL A 607 16.38 27.22 -10.68
N ALA A 608 16.53 26.57 -11.84
CA ALA A 608 16.08 27.11 -13.12
C ALA A 608 14.53 27.15 -13.21
N GLY A 609 13.84 26.24 -12.52
CA GLY A 609 12.40 26.08 -12.59
C GLY A 609 11.94 25.48 -13.91
N GLY A 610 10.67 25.71 -14.27
CA GLY A 610 10.08 25.20 -15.51
C GLY A 610 9.50 23.79 -15.40
N ALA A 611 9.36 23.11 -16.54
CA ALA A 611 8.87 21.74 -16.61
C ALA A 611 10.03 20.72 -16.60
N PRO A 612 9.86 19.52 -16.03
CA PRO A 612 10.84 18.45 -16.15
C PRO A 612 11.17 18.12 -17.61
N ARG A 613 12.46 17.95 -17.93
CA ARG A 613 12.95 17.62 -19.27
C ARG A 613 13.13 16.11 -19.41
N GLN A 614 12.50 15.51 -20.42
CA GLN A 614 12.65 14.08 -20.69
C GLN A 614 14.05 13.75 -21.21
N LEU A 615 14.66 12.69 -20.68
CA LEU A 615 15.95 12.14 -21.06
C LEU A 615 15.82 10.75 -21.69
N GLY A 616 14.76 10.00 -21.34
CA GLY A 616 14.56 8.69 -21.92
C GLY A 616 13.22 8.01 -21.73
N VAL A 617 13.16 6.79 -22.24
CA VAL A 617 12.00 5.87 -22.22
C VAL A 617 12.50 4.47 -21.88
N GLY A 618 11.63 3.62 -21.33
CA GLY A 618 11.98 2.25 -20.94
C GLY A 618 12.89 2.17 -19.71
N VAL A 619 12.84 3.16 -18.82
CA VAL A 619 13.68 3.25 -17.62
C VAL A 619 12.91 2.80 -16.37
N GLY A 620 13.45 1.84 -15.62
CA GLY A 620 12.86 1.33 -14.38
C GLY A 620 13.43 1.96 -13.10
N ALA A 621 14.69 2.40 -13.12
CA ALA A 621 15.36 3.03 -11.98
C ALA A 621 16.44 3.99 -12.47
N ILE A 622 16.79 4.98 -11.65
CA ILE A 622 17.80 6.00 -11.97
C ILE A 622 18.69 6.33 -10.76
N ALA A 623 19.88 6.83 -11.07
CA ALA A 623 20.68 7.65 -10.16
C ALA A 623 20.95 8.99 -10.85
N GLN A 624 20.71 10.08 -10.14
CA GLN A 624 20.91 11.45 -10.61
C GLN A 624 22.31 11.92 -10.22
N LEU A 625 23.03 12.53 -11.15
CA LEU A 625 24.28 13.25 -10.86
C LEU A 625 24.03 14.74 -10.63
N SER A 626 24.93 15.39 -9.92
CA SER A 626 24.87 16.81 -9.57
C SER A 626 24.87 17.74 -10.80
N ASN A 627 25.51 17.31 -11.89
CA ASN A 627 25.64 18.05 -13.14
C ASN A 627 24.39 17.96 -14.04
N GLY A 628 23.47 17.03 -13.77
CA GLY A 628 22.26 16.79 -14.57
C GLY A 628 22.26 15.46 -15.32
N ASP A 629 23.41 14.82 -15.46
CA ASP A 629 23.53 13.51 -16.10
C ASP A 629 22.87 12.42 -15.27
N GLN A 630 22.54 11.31 -15.92
CA GLN A 630 21.79 10.24 -15.29
C GLN A 630 22.34 8.86 -15.64
N PHE A 631 22.45 8.03 -14.62
CA PHE A 631 22.52 6.58 -14.81
C PHE A 631 21.11 6.01 -14.73
N SER A 632 20.78 5.09 -15.61
CA SER A 632 19.43 4.53 -15.74
C SER A 632 19.49 3.04 -16.00
N ILE A 633 18.55 2.30 -15.41
CA ILE A 633 18.38 0.86 -15.61
C ILE A 633 17.17 0.64 -16.51
N ALA A 634 17.33 -0.16 -17.56
CA ALA A 634 16.23 -0.55 -18.43
C ALA A 634 15.15 -1.33 -17.65
N SER A 635 13.88 -1.05 -17.94
CA SER A 635 12.74 -1.74 -17.31
C SER A 635 12.35 -3.00 -18.09
N PRO A 636 11.99 -4.11 -17.42
CA PRO A 636 12.05 -4.35 -15.98
C PRO A 636 13.48 -4.62 -15.48
N ALA A 637 13.74 -4.34 -14.20
CA ALA A 637 14.99 -4.72 -13.55
C ALA A 637 14.95 -6.19 -13.09
N PRO A 638 16.09 -6.91 -13.00
CA PRO A 638 17.43 -6.48 -13.44
C PRO A 638 17.49 -6.27 -14.95
N GLY A 639 18.20 -5.23 -15.39
CA GLY A 639 18.26 -4.82 -16.78
C GLY A 639 19.54 -4.04 -17.12
N ALA A 640 19.66 -3.62 -18.38
CA ALA A 640 20.85 -2.93 -18.86
C ALA A 640 21.04 -1.57 -18.17
N LEU A 641 22.25 -1.29 -17.70
CA LEU A 641 22.69 -0.02 -17.14
C LEU A 641 23.19 0.90 -18.25
N TRP A 642 22.66 2.12 -18.28
CA TRP A 642 22.99 3.16 -19.25
C TRP A 642 23.38 4.45 -18.55
N TYR A 643 24.46 5.07 -19.01
CA TYR A 643 24.80 6.45 -18.71
C TYR A 643 24.21 7.37 -19.79
N THR A 644 23.57 8.48 -19.39
CA THR A 644 23.02 9.50 -20.28
C THR A 644 23.72 10.83 -20.04
N ASP A 645 24.51 11.28 -21.01
CA ASP A 645 25.12 12.60 -21.04
C ASP A 645 24.09 13.62 -21.52
N THR A 646 23.76 14.56 -20.66
CA THR A 646 22.74 15.58 -20.87
C THR A 646 23.27 16.89 -21.41
N SER A 647 24.60 17.04 -21.45
CA SER A 647 25.32 18.15 -22.10
C SER A 647 25.41 17.96 -23.61
N ALA A 648 25.45 16.70 -24.07
CA ALA A 648 25.37 16.35 -25.48
C ALA A 648 24.03 16.78 -26.12
N LYS A 649 24.07 17.21 -27.39
CA LYS A 649 22.88 17.61 -28.17
C LYS A 649 22.83 16.84 -29.50
N PRO A 650 21.95 15.83 -29.65
CA PRO A 650 21.02 15.30 -28.64
C PRO A 650 21.75 14.57 -27.51
N ALA A 651 21.06 14.32 -26.40
CA ALA A 651 21.62 13.54 -25.28
C ALA A 651 22.06 12.17 -25.79
N TRP A 652 23.27 11.75 -25.41
CA TRP A 652 23.86 10.48 -25.85
C TRP A 652 23.80 9.44 -24.72
N ARG A 653 23.61 8.17 -25.07
CA ARG A 653 23.59 7.06 -24.12
C ARG A 653 24.74 6.10 -24.33
N THR A 654 25.40 5.73 -23.24
CA THR A 654 26.49 4.75 -23.22
C THR A 654 26.05 3.54 -22.41
N TYR A 655 26.18 2.35 -23.00
CA TYR A 655 25.92 1.08 -22.33
C TYR A 655 27.07 0.73 -21.38
N LEU A 656 26.76 0.22 -20.18
CA LEU A 656 27.76 -0.11 -19.16
C LEU A 656 27.68 -1.56 -18.67
N ALA A 657 26.48 -2.07 -18.37
CA ALA A 657 26.29 -3.42 -17.83
C ALA A 657 24.94 -4.00 -18.26
N SER A 658 24.77 -5.33 -18.24
CA SER A 658 23.53 -6.00 -18.70
C SER A 658 22.55 -6.34 -17.58
N ASP A 659 23.01 -6.39 -16.33
CA ASP A 659 22.35 -7.09 -15.23
C ASP A 659 22.16 -6.22 -13.98
N ALA A 660 22.09 -4.90 -14.14
CA ALA A 660 21.91 -3.98 -13.01
C ALA A 660 20.49 -4.07 -12.43
N ALA A 661 20.40 -4.28 -11.12
CA ALA A 661 19.16 -4.33 -10.34
C ALA A 661 18.87 -3.02 -9.59
N ALA A 662 19.89 -2.26 -9.20
CA ALA A 662 19.75 -0.94 -8.56
C ALA A 662 20.98 -0.06 -8.85
N VAL A 663 20.82 1.26 -8.81
CA VAL A 663 21.90 2.22 -9.07
C VAL A 663 21.82 3.40 -8.09
N PHE A 664 22.98 3.90 -7.67
CA PHE A 664 23.16 4.92 -6.63
C PHE A 664 24.28 5.88 -7.03
N ALA A 665 24.17 7.15 -6.63
CA ALA A 665 25.20 8.16 -6.84
C ALA A 665 25.47 8.91 -5.53
N SER A 666 26.73 9.29 -5.31
CA SER A 666 27.13 10.19 -4.22
C SER A 666 27.02 11.65 -4.61
N ASP A 667 27.16 12.51 -3.61
CA ASP A 667 27.35 13.96 -3.75
C ASP A 667 28.61 14.35 -4.55
N ALA A 668 29.61 13.46 -4.59
CA ALA A 668 30.81 13.59 -5.42
C ALA A 668 30.66 12.96 -6.82
N ASP A 669 29.43 12.59 -7.21
CA ASP A 669 29.09 11.92 -8.47
C ASP A 669 29.81 10.58 -8.68
N VAL A 670 30.20 9.91 -7.58
CA VAL A 670 30.68 8.52 -7.62
C VAL A 670 29.48 7.60 -7.70
N VAL A 671 29.48 6.71 -8.70
CA VAL A 671 28.33 5.85 -8.98
C VAL A 671 28.60 4.40 -8.61
N HIS A 672 27.59 3.80 -7.98
CA HIS A 672 27.57 2.39 -7.66
C HIS A 672 26.30 1.75 -8.23
N TYR A 673 26.39 0.50 -8.65
CA TYR A 673 25.21 -0.29 -8.98
C TYR A 673 25.28 -1.65 -8.30
N ARG A 674 24.12 -2.25 -8.11
CA ARG A 674 23.97 -3.61 -7.62
C ARG A 674 23.51 -4.49 -8.76
N ASP A 675 24.17 -5.62 -8.98
CA ASP A 675 23.80 -6.57 -10.02
C ASP A 675 22.61 -7.46 -9.60
N GLY A 676 22.17 -8.33 -10.52
CA GLY A 676 21.09 -9.29 -10.29
C GLY A 676 21.41 -10.36 -9.23
N GLN A 677 22.67 -10.51 -8.84
CA GLN A 677 23.12 -11.42 -7.79
C GLN A 677 23.22 -10.73 -6.42
N GLY A 678 23.01 -9.40 -6.38
CA GLY A 678 23.09 -8.60 -5.17
C GLY A 678 24.47 -8.05 -4.85
N ARG A 679 25.48 -8.27 -5.71
CA ARG A 679 26.83 -7.75 -5.52
C ARG A 679 26.90 -6.28 -5.94
N LEU A 680 27.65 -5.49 -5.17
CA LEU A 680 27.83 -4.07 -5.43
C LEU A 680 29.07 -3.82 -6.30
N HIS A 681 28.94 -2.92 -7.26
CA HIS A 681 29.98 -2.53 -8.20
C HIS A 681 30.11 -1.01 -8.20
N ARG A 682 31.35 -0.52 -8.24
CA ARG A 682 31.67 0.89 -8.46
C ARG A 682 31.91 1.12 -9.95
N VAL A 683 31.31 2.17 -10.51
CA VAL A 683 31.60 2.62 -11.88
C VAL A 683 32.80 3.56 -11.83
N THR A 684 33.83 3.30 -12.63
CA THR A 684 35.01 4.15 -12.76
C THR A 684 34.74 5.33 -13.71
N PRO A 685 35.54 6.41 -13.64
CA PRO A 685 35.40 7.53 -14.57
C PRO A 685 35.51 7.13 -16.05
N ASP A 686 36.26 6.07 -16.35
CA ASP A 686 36.44 5.55 -17.72
C ASP A 686 35.27 4.69 -18.21
N GLY A 687 34.28 4.42 -17.34
CA GLY A 687 33.11 3.60 -17.64
C GLY A 687 33.28 2.11 -17.32
N ASP A 688 34.44 1.69 -16.81
CA ASP A 688 34.65 0.33 -16.30
C ASP A 688 33.94 0.11 -14.96
N THR A 689 33.80 -1.15 -14.55
CA THR A 689 33.10 -1.51 -13.30
C THR A 689 34.01 -2.36 -12.41
N VAL A 690 34.18 -1.95 -11.15
CA VAL A 690 34.97 -2.67 -10.14
C VAL A 690 34.04 -3.24 -9.07
N ALA A 691 34.05 -4.55 -8.91
CA ALA A 691 33.23 -5.23 -7.92
C ALA A 691 33.79 -5.04 -6.50
N LEU A 692 32.95 -4.62 -5.56
CA LEU A 692 33.29 -4.56 -4.16
C LEU A 692 33.35 -5.97 -3.54
N PRO A 693 34.04 -6.16 -2.39
CA PRO A 693 33.97 -7.40 -1.64
C PRO A 693 32.52 -7.71 -1.22
N PRO A 694 32.13 -8.99 -1.10
CA PRO A 694 30.81 -9.34 -0.59
C PRO A 694 30.64 -8.81 0.84
N LEU A 695 29.39 -8.48 1.20
CA LEU A 695 29.06 -8.14 2.58
C LEU A 695 29.36 -9.34 3.50
N PRO A 696 29.81 -9.12 4.74
CA PRO A 696 30.00 -10.20 5.70
C PRO A 696 28.67 -10.94 5.96
N GLU A 697 28.65 -12.24 5.73
CA GLU A 697 27.56 -13.12 6.14
C GLU A 697 27.60 -13.28 7.67
N VAL A 698 26.48 -13.02 8.36
CA VAL A 698 26.33 -13.22 9.81
C VAL A 698 25.09 -14.04 10.08
#